data_AF-A0A7C6B1M9-F1
#
_entry.id   AF-A0A7C6B1M9-F1
#
_cell.length_a   1.000
_cell.length_b   1.000
_cell.length_c   1.000
_cell.angle_alpha   90.00
_cell.angle_beta   90.00
_cell.angle_gamma   90.00
#
_symmetry.space_group_name_H-M   'P 1'
#
loop_
_entity.id
_entity.type
_entity.pdbx_description
1 polymer ?
#
loop_
_entity_poly.entity_id
_entity_poly.type
_entity_poly.pdbx_seq_one_letter_code
_entity_poly.pdbx_strand_id
1 'polypeptide(L)'
;TLAGSDSRDVWMALDWIVQEAPWLKVFNYSYGGESSGDDTASARMWDYLADTYGLTITVAAGNESKSTADGSALLPGAVTSPGIGYNFITVAAMNTQGTVDRADDDTAVFSSRGPTSGGRKKPDIAAPGGLRDRLTASGWQPESGIFSAAHDSDGFLARRGTSMAAPHIAGAAALLRQAGVQEPLAMKALLVNTASRHAWSAGQGWGYADLGRAYLDRRNVIVSDLPAGQTRLYKGSAKGLFSSTLVWNRFVNQARTAGCLSNLDLFLFDAATGARLSASTSAMDNVEKVYGVAYGPVVVSVTHRAEGSCRPQENYGLAFSEPDFALAGGPALVSSCSAPSAVAPGAKVSVTCAVANHSQLAAFAVQGSLMVDGSASTRDFGAIPPGGSSAQIWWISGPVYPGPFTIEFTAAGEAFGVVSSSSAKLTMQAVSGVCTAAVSPLALNVPSSGGRVTLDVAAPASCSWQAASGADWVAVTGGAQGAGNATVTLEVSANLSAASRTANLQVAGQSVAVSQAGASDVPSAVSVVNAASYQAGIAAGAWVTVFGANLAAGSRTWSGDEIVNGILPVELDGVRVTINGKPAAMAFNSPSQINVLTPATEDAGPVRVEVSTAGRTASATAWMQPYAPALFFYPGGTQRYAAAQHGGDYALVGKADVYAGSRPAKPGETVILYGTGFGPTTPA
;
A
#
# COMPACT_ATOMS: atom_id res chain seq x y z
N THR A 1 -46.19 -46.63 -35.35
CA THR A 1 -46.38 -45.31 -34.70
C THR A 1 -46.05 -45.46 -33.22
N LEU A 2 -44.92 -44.93 -32.76
CA LEU A 2 -44.52 -44.84 -31.34
C LEU A 2 -45.35 -43.76 -30.60
N ALA A 3 -46.66 -43.72 -30.85
CA ALA A 3 -47.59 -42.78 -30.23
C ALA A 3 -48.12 -43.28 -28.87
N GLY A 4 -47.44 -44.27 -28.27
CA GLY A 4 -47.94 -45.01 -27.11
C GLY A 4 -46.89 -45.41 -26.09
N SER A 5 -45.66 -44.88 -26.15
CA SER A 5 -44.76 -45.02 -25.01
C SER A 5 -45.28 -44.12 -23.88
N ASP A 6 -45.97 -44.70 -22.90
CA ASP A 6 -46.18 -44.01 -21.62
C ASP A 6 -44.79 -43.76 -21.02
N SER A 7 -44.67 -42.68 -20.24
CA SER A 7 -43.52 -42.41 -19.40
C SER A 7 -42.91 -43.69 -18.85
N ARG A 8 -43.75 -44.65 -18.38
CA ARG A 8 -43.41 -46.02 -17.92
C ARG A 8 -42.34 -46.75 -18.75
N ASP A 9 -42.44 -46.74 -20.07
CA ASP A 9 -41.49 -47.45 -20.94
C ASP A 9 -40.11 -46.80 -20.91
N VAL A 10 -40.07 -45.47 -20.82
CA VAL A 10 -38.82 -44.70 -20.65
C VAL A 10 -38.19 -45.04 -19.29
N TRP A 11 -38.98 -45.19 -18.23
CA TRP A 11 -38.45 -45.61 -16.92
C TRP A 11 -37.88 -47.03 -16.96
N MET A 12 -38.57 -47.97 -17.61
CA MET A 12 -38.07 -49.34 -17.74
C MET A 12 -36.77 -49.39 -18.54
N ALA A 13 -36.66 -48.61 -19.62
CA ALA A 13 -35.43 -48.51 -20.38
C ALA A 13 -34.28 -47.93 -19.54
N LEU A 14 -34.54 -46.88 -18.76
CA LEU A 14 -33.51 -46.26 -17.90
C LEU A 14 -33.09 -47.19 -16.75
N ASP A 15 -34.05 -47.89 -16.13
CA ASP A 15 -33.78 -48.88 -15.09
C ASP A 15 -32.93 -50.04 -15.64
N TRP A 16 -33.27 -50.55 -16.82
CA TRP A 16 -32.48 -51.55 -17.52
C TRP A 16 -31.05 -51.05 -17.81
N ILE A 17 -30.88 -49.82 -18.33
CA ILE A 17 -29.54 -49.30 -18.65
C ILE A 17 -28.69 -49.14 -17.38
N VAL A 18 -29.28 -48.64 -16.29
CA VAL A 18 -28.58 -48.48 -15.02
C VAL A 18 -28.10 -49.83 -14.47
N GLN A 19 -28.92 -50.88 -14.59
CA GLN A 19 -28.61 -52.21 -14.07
C GLN A 19 -27.66 -53.00 -14.98
N GLU A 20 -27.91 -52.98 -16.29
CA GLU A 20 -27.28 -53.89 -17.26
C GLU A 20 -26.20 -53.23 -18.12
N ALA A 21 -26.20 -51.90 -18.22
CA ALA A 21 -25.22 -51.13 -19.00
C ALA A 21 -24.65 -49.94 -18.21
N PRO A 22 -24.05 -50.17 -17.02
CA PRO A 22 -23.52 -49.10 -16.16
C PRO A 22 -22.36 -48.31 -16.80
N TRP A 23 -21.79 -48.83 -17.89
CA TRP A 23 -20.77 -48.18 -18.71
C TRP A 23 -21.33 -47.09 -19.63
N LEU A 24 -22.65 -47.05 -19.86
CA LEU A 24 -23.31 -46.01 -20.66
C LEU A 24 -23.46 -44.75 -19.81
N LYS A 25 -22.82 -43.66 -20.25
CA LYS A 25 -22.71 -42.41 -19.47
C LYS A 25 -23.26 -41.16 -20.16
N VAL A 26 -23.67 -41.28 -21.44
CA VAL A 26 -24.23 -40.18 -22.22
C VAL A 26 -25.60 -40.58 -22.73
N PHE A 27 -26.61 -39.79 -22.41
CA PHE A 27 -28.00 -40.04 -22.76
C PHE A 27 -28.59 -38.84 -23.49
N ASN A 28 -29.43 -39.11 -24.48
CA ASN A 28 -30.22 -38.08 -25.15
C ASN A 28 -31.71 -38.39 -24.99
N TYR A 29 -32.46 -37.39 -24.54
CA TYR A 29 -33.91 -37.44 -24.43
C TYR A 29 -34.54 -36.30 -25.24
N SER A 30 -34.90 -36.63 -26.48
CA SER A 30 -35.44 -35.69 -27.47
C SER A 30 -36.97 -35.63 -27.48
N TYR A 31 -37.57 -35.60 -26.29
CA TYR A 31 -39.00 -35.57 -26.08
C TYR A 31 -39.35 -34.72 -24.86
N GLY A 32 -40.54 -34.12 -24.85
CA GLY A 32 -41.04 -33.32 -23.73
C GLY A 32 -42.47 -32.85 -23.99
N GLY A 33 -43.09 -32.25 -22.97
CA GLY A 33 -44.43 -31.67 -23.07
C GLY A 33 -44.54 -30.36 -22.29
N GLU A 34 -45.65 -29.63 -22.49
CA GLU A 34 -45.93 -28.40 -21.75
C GLU A 34 -45.75 -28.62 -20.23
N SER A 35 -45.05 -27.70 -19.57
CA SER A 35 -44.78 -27.83 -18.14
C SER A 35 -45.91 -27.22 -17.32
N SER A 36 -46.42 -27.97 -16.34
CA SER A 36 -47.44 -27.48 -15.40
C SER A 36 -46.89 -26.57 -14.29
N GLY A 37 -45.57 -26.40 -14.22
CA GLY A 37 -44.87 -25.56 -13.24
C GLY A 37 -43.35 -25.63 -13.41
N ASP A 38 -42.60 -25.15 -12.40
CA ASP A 38 -41.12 -25.13 -12.45
C ASP A 38 -40.45 -26.38 -11.89
N ASP A 39 -41.23 -27.31 -11.33
CA ASP A 39 -40.74 -28.60 -10.85
C ASP A 39 -41.80 -29.69 -11.11
N THR A 40 -41.49 -30.60 -12.03
CA THR A 40 -42.41 -31.67 -12.45
C THR A 40 -41.84 -33.05 -12.08
N ALA A 41 -42.71 -34.06 -11.98
CA ALA A 41 -42.28 -35.42 -11.67
C ALA A 41 -41.25 -35.96 -12.68
N SER A 42 -41.40 -35.62 -13.97
CA SER A 42 -40.44 -35.97 -15.01
C SER A 42 -39.09 -35.27 -14.77
N ALA A 43 -39.07 -33.95 -14.54
CA ALA A 43 -37.83 -33.22 -14.26
C ALA A 43 -37.08 -33.78 -13.02
N ARG A 44 -37.79 -34.05 -11.92
CA ARG A 44 -37.20 -34.66 -10.71
C ARG A 44 -36.57 -36.02 -10.98
N MET A 45 -37.19 -36.84 -11.83
CA MET A 45 -36.61 -38.14 -12.19
C MET A 45 -35.29 -37.98 -12.92
N TRP A 46 -35.27 -37.14 -13.96
CA TRP A 46 -34.05 -36.93 -14.73
C TRP A 46 -32.95 -36.26 -13.89
N ASP A 47 -33.32 -35.38 -12.96
CA ASP A 47 -32.40 -34.82 -11.96
C ASP A 47 -31.81 -35.93 -11.08
N TYR A 48 -32.66 -36.79 -10.51
CA TYR A 48 -32.24 -37.93 -9.68
C TYR A 48 -31.28 -38.86 -10.44
N LEU A 49 -31.59 -39.20 -11.68
CA LEU A 49 -30.76 -40.11 -12.48
C LEU A 49 -29.39 -39.51 -12.82
N ALA A 50 -29.36 -38.24 -13.23
CA ALA A 50 -28.12 -37.54 -13.55
C ALA A 50 -27.18 -37.48 -12.33
N ASP A 51 -27.73 -37.15 -11.16
CA ASP A 51 -26.95 -37.02 -9.92
C ASP A 51 -26.54 -38.37 -9.33
N THR A 52 -27.47 -39.32 -9.24
CA THR A 52 -27.23 -40.63 -8.57
C THR A 52 -26.28 -41.52 -9.36
N TYR A 53 -26.38 -41.53 -10.69
CA TYR A 53 -25.62 -42.45 -11.54
C TYR A 53 -24.47 -41.78 -12.32
N GLY A 54 -24.28 -40.47 -12.13
CA GLY A 54 -23.26 -39.70 -12.81
C GLY A 54 -23.44 -39.74 -14.33
N LEU A 55 -24.62 -39.33 -14.81
CA LEU A 55 -24.96 -39.36 -16.23
C LEU A 55 -24.89 -37.97 -16.85
N THR A 56 -24.28 -37.87 -18.04
CA THR A 56 -24.44 -36.69 -18.89
C THR A 56 -25.70 -36.87 -19.72
N ILE A 57 -26.72 -36.05 -19.46
CA ILE A 57 -28.02 -36.16 -20.15
C ILE A 57 -28.25 -34.89 -20.95
N THR A 58 -28.67 -35.03 -22.20
CA THR A 58 -29.11 -33.93 -23.06
C THR A 58 -30.61 -34.02 -23.29
N VAL A 59 -31.31 -32.90 -23.16
CA VAL A 59 -32.77 -32.83 -23.28
C VAL A 59 -33.16 -31.75 -24.27
N ALA A 60 -34.10 -32.04 -25.16
CA ALA A 60 -34.64 -31.03 -26.08
C ALA A 60 -35.40 -29.95 -25.30
N ALA A 61 -35.19 -28.66 -25.62
CA ALA A 61 -35.90 -27.57 -24.94
C ALA A 61 -37.42 -27.57 -25.21
N GLY A 62 -37.86 -28.10 -26.34
CA GLY A 62 -39.26 -28.10 -26.78
C GLY A 62 -39.47 -27.32 -28.08
N ASN A 63 -40.60 -27.56 -28.73
CA ASN A 63 -40.96 -26.96 -30.03
C ASN A 63 -42.32 -26.21 -29.96
N GLU A 64 -42.71 -25.74 -28.77
CA GLU A 64 -44.09 -25.30 -28.45
C GLU A 64 -44.45 -23.90 -28.98
N SER A 65 -43.89 -23.48 -30.12
CA SER A 65 -44.22 -22.16 -30.69
C SER A 65 -45.70 -22.05 -31.07
N LYS A 66 -46.35 -20.95 -30.69
CA LYS A 66 -47.78 -20.67 -30.98
C LYS A 66 -47.89 -19.52 -31.98
N SER A 67 -48.83 -19.56 -32.93
CA SER A 67 -49.05 -18.44 -33.84
C SER A 67 -49.61 -17.23 -33.09
N THR A 68 -49.29 -16.01 -33.53
CA THR A 68 -49.98 -14.80 -33.10
C THR A 68 -51.46 -14.86 -33.51
N ALA A 69 -52.31 -14.06 -32.85
CA ALA A 69 -53.75 -14.07 -33.09
C ALA A 69 -54.13 -13.71 -34.54
N ASP A 70 -53.29 -12.93 -35.22
CA ASP A 70 -53.41 -12.55 -36.64
C ASP A 70 -52.66 -13.51 -37.59
N GLY A 71 -52.02 -14.55 -37.06
CA GLY A 71 -51.23 -15.52 -37.82
C GLY A 71 -49.95 -14.97 -38.46
N SER A 72 -49.60 -13.71 -38.20
CA SER A 72 -48.48 -13.02 -38.86
C SER A 72 -47.10 -13.45 -38.35
N ALA A 73 -47.03 -13.99 -37.13
CA ALA A 73 -45.80 -14.43 -36.51
C ALA A 73 -46.00 -15.69 -35.63
N LEU A 74 -44.89 -16.29 -35.23
CA LEU A 74 -44.86 -17.40 -34.29
C LEU A 74 -44.15 -16.93 -33.02
N LEU A 75 -44.85 -17.00 -31.91
CA LEU A 75 -44.33 -16.75 -30.59
C LEU A 75 -43.62 -18.01 -30.08
N PRO A 76 -42.42 -17.87 -29.49
CA PRO A 76 -41.72 -19.01 -28.91
C PRO A 76 -42.50 -19.61 -27.75
N GLY A 77 -42.46 -20.95 -27.64
CA GLY A 77 -43.01 -21.65 -26.49
C GLY A 77 -42.10 -21.57 -25.26
N ALA A 78 -42.61 -21.92 -24.08
CA ALA A 78 -41.80 -22.08 -22.88
C ALA A 78 -40.99 -23.39 -22.94
N VAL A 79 -39.88 -23.46 -22.19
CA VAL A 79 -39.11 -24.71 -22.03
C VAL A 79 -40.03 -25.81 -21.49
N THR A 80 -40.03 -26.96 -22.17
CA THR A 80 -40.88 -28.11 -21.86
C THR A 80 -40.32 -28.95 -20.72
N SER A 81 -41.16 -29.78 -20.10
CA SER A 81 -40.72 -30.82 -19.15
C SER A 81 -40.33 -32.09 -19.92
N PRO A 82 -39.18 -32.72 -19.64
CA PRO A 82 -38.31 -32.49 -18.48
C PRO A 82 -37.28 -31.37 -18.65
N GLY A 83 -37.11 -30.75 -19.82
CA GLY A 83 -36.11 -29.71 -20.11
C GLY A 83 -35.97 -28.56 -19.10
N ILE A 84 -36.93 -28.35 -18.21
CA ILE A 84 -36.82 -27.45 -17.06
C ILE A 84 -35.87 -27.92 -15.94
N GLY A 85 -35.51 -29.20 -15.82
CA GLY A 85 -34.71 -29.70 -14.67
C GLY A 85 -33.27 -29.17 -14.64
N TYR A 86 -32.56 -29.45 -13.55
CA TYR A 86 -31.29 -28.81 -13.19
C TYR A 86 -30.08 -29.58 -13.75
N ASN A 87 -30.07 -30.89 -13.59
CA ASN A 87 -28.84 -31.72 -13.63
C ASN A 87 -28.43 -32.17 -15.03
N PHE A 88 -29.13 -31.71 -16.06
CA PHE A 88 -28.92 -32.08 -17.45
C PHE A 88 -28.81 -30.85 -18.34
N ILE A 89 -28.40 -31.08 -19.58
CA ILE A 89 -28.13 -30.04 -20.58
C ILE A 89 -29.37 -29.91 -21.46
N THR A 90 -30.13 -28.83 -21.24
CA THR A 90 -31.30 -28.47 -22.03
C THR A 90 -30.85 -27.72 -23.28
N VAL A 91 -31.21 -28.22 -24.46
CA VAL A 91 -30.66 -27.78 -25.73
C VAL A 91 -31.71 -27.06 -26.58
N ALA A 92 -31.43 -25.79 -26.88
CA ALA A 92 -32.17 -24.99 -27.86
C ALA A 92 -31.77 -25.34 -29.29
N ALA A 93 -32.65 -25.04 -30.23
CA ALA A 93 -32.40 -25.23 -31.65
C ALA A 93 -31.95 -23.92 -32.30
N MET A 94 -30.80 -23.96 -32.96
CA MET A 94 -30.39 -22.95 -33.92
C MET A 94 -30.90 -23.31 -35.30
N ASN A 95 -31.33 -22.29 -36.02
CA ASN A 95 -31.58 -22.33 -37.44
C ASN A 95 -30.24 -22.11 -38.15
N THR A 96 -29.86 -23.07 -39.00
CA THR A 96 -28.53 -23.14 -39.62
C THR A 96 -28.44 -22.42 -40.96
N GLN A 97 -29.52 -21.80 -41.43
CA GLN A 97 -29.65 -21.15 -42.76
C GLN A 97 -29.28 -22.02 -43.98
N GLY A 98 -28.97 -23.31 -43.77
CA GLY A 98 -28.41 -24.19 -44.79
C GLY A 98 -26.97 -23.85 -45.19
N THR A 99 -26.29 -22.99 -44.42
CA THR A 99 -24.94 -22.49 -44.67
C THR A 99 -23.91 -23.23 -43.81
N VAL A 100 -22.64 -23.19 -44.26
CA VAL A 100 -21.51 -23.72 -43.48
C VAL A 100 -21.04 -22.68 -42.46
N ASP A 101 -21.09 -21.39 -42.84
CA ASP A 101 -20.84 -20.29 -41.92
C ASP A 101 -21.98 -20.25 -40.89
N ARG A 102 -21.63 -20.01 -39.63
CA ARG A 102 -22.59 -19.93 -38.52
C ARG A 102 -22.90 -18.48 -38.15
N ALA A 103 -22.31 -17.51 -38.86
CA ALA A 103 -22.50 -16.09 -38.58
C ALA A 103 -23.93 -15.60 -38.87
N ASP A 104 -24.65 -16.26 -39.78
CA ASP A 104 -26.06 -16.00 -40.11
C ASP A 104 -27.05 -16.90 -39.35
N ASP A 105 -26.56 -17.85 -38.55
CA ASP A 105 -27.39 -18.70 -37.70
C ASP A 105 -28.12 -17.88 -36.64
N ASP A 106 -29.42 -18.09 -36.54
CA ASP A 106 -30.26 -17.48 -35.51
C ASP A 106 -31.00 -18.54 -34.68
N THR A 107 -31.68 -18.09 -33.62
CA THR A 107 -32.45 -19.02 -32.79
C THR A 107 -33.67 -19.46 -33.59
N ALA A 108 -33.84 -20.77 -33.80
CA ALA A 108 -34.97 -21.28 -34.56
C ALA A 108 -36.29 -20.81 -33.93
N VAL A 109 -37.21 -20.32 -34.76
CA VAL A 109 -38.48 -19.73 -34.31
C VAL A 109 -39.33 -20.73 -33.51
N PHE A 110 -39.26 -22.03 -33.83
CA PHE A 110 -39.96 -23.07 -33.08
C PHE A 110 -39.32 -23.38 -31.71
N SER A 111 -38.04 -23.03 -31.51
CA SER A 111 -37.32 -23.41 -30.29
C SER A 111 -37.97 -22.78 -29.08
N SER A 112 -38.35 -23.62 -28.11
CA SER A 112 -38.78 -23.14 -26.81
C SER A 112 -37.70 -22.27 -26.15
N ARG A 113 -38.14 -21.25 -25.41
CA ARG A 113 -37.29 -20.23 -24.80
C ARG A 113 -37.53 -20.12 -23.31
N GLY A 114 -36.51 -19.64 -22.62
CA GLY A 114 -36.54 -19.34 -21.19
C GLY A 114 -37.12 -17.98 -20.84
N PRO A 115 -37.01 -17.61 -19.55
CA PRO A 115 -36.62 -18.49 -18.45
C PRO A 115 -37.66 -19.60 -18.21
N THR A 116 -37.39 -20.54 -17.32
CA THR A 116 -38.44 -21.45 -16.84
C THR A 116 -39.55 -20.66 -16.14
N SER A 117 -40.71 -21.26 -15.87
CA SER A 117 -41.81 -20.56 -15.18
C SER A 117 -41.43 -20.06 -13.77
N GLY A 118 -40.41 -20.66 -13.15
CA GLY A 118 -39.88 -20.21 -11.86
C GLY A 118 -38.77 -19.17 -11.99
N GLY A 119 -38.33 -18.82 -13.21
CA GLY A 119 -37.33 -17.79 -13.48
C GLY A 119 -35.91 -18.31 -13.74
N ARG A 120 -35.69 -19.64 -13.75
CA ARG A 120 -34.35 -20.23 -13.95
C ARG A 120 -33.88 -20.13 -15.38
N LYS A 121 -32.56 -20.05 -15.55
CA LYS A 121 -31.88 -19.92 -16.83
C LYS A 121 -31.88 -21.24 -17.60
N LYS A 122 -32.89 -21.42 -18.46
CA LYS A 122 -32.99 -22.52 -19.45
C LYS A 122 -33.43 -22.00 -20.81
N PRO A 123 -32.96 -22.54 -21.94
CA PRO A 123 -32.03 -23.67 -22.11
C PRO A 123 -30.62 -23.35 -21.59
N ASP A 124 -29.78 -24.38 -21.44
CA ASP A 124 -28.38 -24.21 -21.06
C ASP A 124 -27.54 -23.79 -22.27
N ILE A 125 -27.77 -24.41 -23.43
CA ILE A 125 -26.97 -24.23 -24.65
C ILE A 125 -27.85 -24.36 -25.88
N ALA A 126 -27.39 -23.87 -27.03
CA ALA A 126 -28.02 -24.11 -28.33
C ALA A 126 -27.13 -24.95 -29.24
N ALA A 127 -27.75 -25.71 -30.16
CA ALA A 127 -27.08 -26.53 -31.15
C ALA A 127 -27.85 -26.51 -32.48
N PRO A 128 -27.28 -27.00 -33.60
CA PRO A 128 -27.99 -27.07 -34.86
C PRO A 128 -29.29 -27.87 -34.71
N GLY A 129 -30.45 -27.23 -34.92
CA GLY A 129 -31.77 -27.88 -34.87
C GLY A 129 -32.49 -27.93 -36.21
N GLY A 130 -31.86 -27.36 -37.24
CA GLY A 130 -32.37 -27.30 -38.61
C GLY A 130 -33.14 -26.03 -38.91
N LEU A 131 -33.27 -25.75 -40.20
CA LEU A 131 -34.07 -24.66 -40.71
C LEU A 131 -35.53 -24.79 -40.29
N ARG A 132 -36.11 -23.69 -39.81
CA ARG A 132 -37.54 -23.44 -39.99
C ARG A 132 -37.67 -22.47 -41.13
N ASP A 133 -38.48 -22.86 -42.10
CA ASP A 133 -39.14 -22.08 -43.12
C ASP A 133 -38.64 -20.62 -43.32
N ARG A 134 -38.18 -20.27 -44.53
CA ARG A 134 -37.97 -18.87 -44.88
C ARG A 134 -39.33 -18.17 -44.94
N LEU A 135 -39.52 -17.11 -44.14
CA LEU A 135 -40.67 -16.22 -44.33
C LEU A 135 -40.42 -15.43 -45.63
N THR A 136 -41.14 -15.82 -46.67
CA THR A 136 -41.15 -15.11 -47.95
C THR A 136 -42.41 -14.24 -48.04
N ALA A 137 -42.48 -13.36 -49.04
CA ALA A 137 -43.73 -12.66 -49.37
C ALA A 137 -44.91 -13.61 -49.67
N SER A 138 -44.62 -14.88 -49.98
CA SER A 138 -45.61 -15.96 -50.22
C SER A 138 -45.94 -16.80 -48.98
N GLY A 139 -45.44 -16.42 -47.80
CA GLY A 139 -45.60 -17.16 -46.55
C GLY A 139 -44.38 -18.04 -46.22
N TRP A 140 -44.58 -18.95 -45.25
CA TRP A 140 -43.56 -19.89 -44.77
C TRP A 140 -43.31 -21.00 -45.81
N GLN A 141 -42.09 -21.10 -46.32
CA GLN A 141 -41.69 -22.13 -47.31
C GLN A 141 -40.89 -23.25 -46.64
N PRO A 142 -41.20 -24.55 -46.84
CA PRO A 142 -40.45 -25.65 -46.23
C PRO A 142 -39.03 -25.76 -46.80
N GLU A 143 -38.02 -25.81 -45.94
CA GLU A 143 -36.62 -25.99 -46.31
C GLU A 143 -35.98 -27.24 -45.66
N SER A 144 -34.81 -27.64 -46.17
CA SER A 144 -34.06 -28.83 -45.76
C SER A 144 -33.68 -28.79 -44.28
N GLY A 145 -34.22 -29.71 -43.48
CA GLY A 145 -33.80 -29.92 -42.08
C GLY A 145 -32.44 -30.62 -41.95
N ILE A 146 -32.09 -31.01 -40.72
CA ILE A 146 -30.90 -31.84 -40.45
C ILE A 146 -31.18 -33.28 -40.85
N PHE A 147 -30.23 -33.90 -41.55
CA PHE A 147 -30.33 -35.30 -41.94
C PHE A 147 -30.27 -36.22 -40.69
N SER A 148 -31.33 -37.00 -40.50
CA SER A 148 -31.44 -38.09 -39.54
C SER A 148 -31.64 -39.39 -40.29
N ALA A 149 -31.14 -40.51 -39.77
CA ALA A 149 -31.51 -41.82 -40.29
C ALA A 149 -33.00 -42.10 -40.00
N ALA A 150 -33.72 -42.72 -40.93
CA ALA A 150 -35.05 -43.27 -40.63
C ALA A 150 -34.91 -44.63 -39.94
N HIS A 151 -35.81 -44.95 -39.01
CA HIS A 151 -35.77 -46.21 -38.26
C HIS A 151 -35.90 -47.45 -39.17
N ASP A 152 -36.69 -47.33 -40.25
CA ASP A 152 -37.10 -48.45 -41.11
C ASP A 152 -36.68 -48.26 -42.59
N SER A 153 -35.57 -47.55 -42.86
CA SER A 153 -35.06 -47.40 -44.24
C SER A 153 -33.54 -47.31 -44.29
N ASP A 154 -32.93 -47.79 -45.38
CA ASP A 154 -31.48 -47.68 -45.66
C ASP A 154 -31.01 -46.25 -46.03
N GLY A 155 -31.75 -45.21 -45.62
CA GLY A 155 -31.55 -43.83 -46.07
C GLY A 155 -31.67 -42.75 -44.98
N PHE A 156 -31.22 -41.54 -45.34
CA PHE A 156 -31.33 -40.34 -44.52
C PHE A 156 -32.55 -39.50 -44.92
N LEU A 157 -33.23 -38.93 -43.93
CA LEU A 157 -34.34 -38.00 -44.09
C LEU A 157 -34.04 -36.71 -43.32
N ALA A 158 -34.32 -35.56 -43.94
CA ALA A 158 -34.24 -34.29 -43.24
C ALA A 158 -35.36 -34.17 -42.18
N ARG A 159 -34.99 -33.73 -40.98
CA ARG A 159 -35.87 -33.45 -39.83
C ARG A 159 -35.45 -32.15 -39.15
N ARG A 160 -36.35 -31.55 -38.39
CA ARG A 160 -36.09 -30.30 -37.64
C ARG A 160 -36.64 -30.39 -36.23
N GLY A 161 -36.08 -29.60 -35.33
CA GLY A 161 -36.55 -29.48 -33.96
C GLY A 161 -35.42 -29.41 -32.96
N THR A 162 -35.76 -29.03 -31.73
CA THR A 162 -34.87 -29.24 -30.57
C THR A 162 -34.54 -30.73 -30.38
N SER A 163 -35.38 -31.64 -30.90
CA SER A 163 -35.12 -33.08 -31.00
C SER A 163 -33.94 -33.45 -31.92
N MET A 164 -33.55 -32.58 -32.84
CA MET A 164 -32.32 -32.75 -33.63
C MET A 164 -31.15 -32.06 -32.93
N ALA A 165 -31.37 -30.90 -32.29
CA ALA A 165 -30.32 -30.18 -31.57
C ALA A 165 -29.75 -30.96 -30.36
N ALA A 166 -30.61 -31.55 -29.54
CA ALA A 166 -30.20 -32.30 -28.35
C ALA A 166 -29.19 -33.44 -28.63
N PRO A 167 -29.39 -34.33 -29.63
CA PRO A 167 -28.42 -35.38 -29.94
C PRO A 167 -27.10 -34.86 -30.51
N HIS A 168 -27.03 -33.64 -31.07
CA HIS A 168 -25.73 -33.03 -31.43
C HIS A 168 -24.87 -32.81 -30.19
N ILE A 169 -25.47 -32.32 -29.11
CA ILE A 169 -24.76 -32.12 -27.83
C ILE A 169 -24.43 -33.47 -27.18
N ALA A 170 -25.27 -34.49 -27.33
CA ALA A 170 -24.95 -35.84 -26.87
C ALA A 170 -23.72 -36.40 -27.60
N GLY A 171 -23.66 -36.25 -28.93
CA GLY A 171 -22.49 -36.63 -29.72
C GLY A 171 -21.23 -35.86 -29.31
N ALA A 172 -21.36 -34.54 -29.09
CA ALA A 172 -20.27 -33.70 -28.58
C ALA A 172 -19.77 -34.20 -27.21
N ALA A 173 -20.68 -34.53 -26.29
CA ALA A 173 -20.34 -35.07 -24.98
C ALA A 173 -19.66 -36.44 -25.08
N ALA A 174 -20.09 -37.32 -25.99
CA ALA A 174 -19.44 -38.60 -26.23
C ALA A 174 -17.99 -38.42 -26.73
N LEU A 175 -17.76 -37.50 -27.68
CA LEU A 175 -16.42 -37.16 -28.19
C LEU A 175 -15.52 -36.57 -27.10
N LEU A 176 -16.04 -35.63 -26.29
CA LEU A 176 -15.28 -35.04 -25.18
C LEU A 176 -14.97 -36.08 -24.10
N ARG A 177 -15.89 -37.02 -23.84
CA ARG A 177 -15.66 -38.13 -22.92
C ARG A 177 -14.53 -39.02 -23.41
N GLN A 178 -14.55 -39.39 -24.69
CA GLN A 178 -13.44 -40.11 -25.33
C GLN A 178 -12.12 -39.33 -25.23
N ALA A 179 -12.18 -37.99 -25.30
CA ALA A 179 -11.02 -37.11 -25.18
C ALA A 179 -10.56 -36.83 -23.74
N GLY A 180 -11.21 -37.42 -22.72
CA GLY A 180 -10.79 -37.39 -21.31
C GLY A 180 -11.73 -36.67 -20.33
N VAL A 181 -12.80 -36.02 -20.81
CA VAL A 181 -13.77 -35.31 -19.93
C VAL A 181 -14.79 -36.31 -19.40
N GLN A 182 -14.42 -37.08 -18.38
CA GLN A 182 -15.25 -38.20 -17.90
C GLN A 182 -16.36 -37.79 -16.93
N GLU A 183 -16.20 -36.68 -16.21
CA GLU A 183 -17.16 -36.28 -15.18
C GLU A 183 -18.31 -35.43 -15.77
N PRO A 184 -19.60 -35.76 -15.52
CA PRO A 184 -20.73 -35.02 -16.07
C PRO A 184 -20.78 -33.54 -15.68
N LEU A 185 -20.37 -33.22 -14.45
CA LEU A 185 -20.29 -31.84 -13.97
C LEU A 185 -19.25 -31.03 -14.76
N ALA A 186 -18.06 -31.61 -14.98
CA ALA A 186 -17.03 -31.01 -15.83
C ALA A 186 -17.51 -30.91 -17.29
N MET A 187 -18.22 -31.92 -17.80
CA MET A 187 -18.78 -31.92 -19.15
C MET A 187 -19.73 -30.75 -19.38
N LYS A 188 -20.71 -30.57 -18.48
CA LYS A 188 -21.67 -29.46 -18.55
C LYS A 188 -20.97 -28.11 -18.37
N ALA A 189 -20.05 -27.99 -17.41
CA ALA A 189 -19.28 -26.77 -17.19
C ALA A 189 -18.46 -26.39 -18.43
N LEU A 190 -17.77 -27.35 -19.06
CA LEU A 190 -16.96 -27.12 -20.27
C LEU A 190 -17.82 -26.65 -21.45
N LEU A 191 -18.88 -27.40 -21.78
CA LEU A 191 -19.77 -27.09 -22.90
C LEU A 191 -20.42 -25.71 -22.75
N VAL A 192 -20.80 -25.33 -21.53
CA VAL A 192 -21.36 -24.00 -21.24
C VAL A 192 -20.27 -22.93 -21.27
N ASN A 193 -19.08 -23.20 -20.74
CA ASN A 193 -17.99 -22.22 -20.71
C ASN A 193 -17.54 -21.82 -22.11
N THR A 194 -17.43 -22.79 -23.02
CA THR A 194 -16.97 -22.59 -24.40
C THR A 194 -18.07 -22.25 -25.40
N ALA A 195 -19.33 -22.19 -24.97
CA ALA A 195 -20.41 -21.70 -25.82
C ALA A 195 -20.17 -20.23 -26.24
N SER A 196 -20.72 -19.85 -27.39
CA SER A 196 -20.41 -18.56 -28.05
C SER A 196 -20.78 -17.30 -27.28
N ARG A 197 -21.50 -17.40 -26.15
CA ARG A 197 -21.91 -16.26 -25.33
C ARG A 197 -21.33 -16.32 -23.92
N HIS A 198 -21.04 -15.14 -23.38
CA HIS A 198 -20.64 -14.98 -21.98
C HIS A 198 -21.84 -14.70 -21.06
N ALA A 199 -22.85 -13.99 -21.58
CA ALA A 199 -24.11 -13.74 -20.89
C ALA A 199 -25.23 -14.65 -21.42
N TRP A 200 -26.07 -15.13 -20.49
CA TRP A 200 -27.21 -15.98 -20.83
C TRP A 200 -28.28 -15.21 -21.63
N SER A 201 -28.99 -15.92 -22.50
CA SER A 201 -30.16 -15.43 -23.22
C SER A 201 -31.27 -16.47 -23.24
N ALA A 202 -32.53 -16.00 -23.25
CA ALA A 202 -33.71 -16.86 -23.30
C ALA A 202 -33.76 -17.79 -24.51
N GLY A 203 -33.21 -17.37 -25.66
CA GLY A 203 -33.25 -18.13 -26.90
C GLY A 203 -32.14 -19.18 -27.03
N GLN A 204 -30.92 -18.84 -26.63
CA GLN A 204 -29.73 -19.67 -26.88
C GLN A 204 -29.09 -20.24 -25.61
N GLY A 205 -29.64 -19.92 -24.44
CA GLY A 205 -28.98 -20.19 -23.18
C GLY A 205 -27.66 -19.42 -23.06
N TRP A 206 -26.61 -20.11 -22.66
CA TRP A 206 -25.23 -19.62 -22.61
C TRP A 206 -24.55 -19.56 -23.98
N GLY A 207 -25.29 -19.83 -25.07
CA GLY A 207 -24.86 -19.59 -26.44
C GLY A 207 -24.85 -20.85 -27.29
N TYR A 208 -24.36 -20.67 -28.51
CA TYR A 208 -24.29 -21.72 -29.49
C TYR A 208 -23.04 -22.57 -29.24
N ALA A 209 -23.19 -23.90 -29.24
CA ALA A 209 -22.12 -24.83 -28.90
C ALA A 209 -20.90 -24.69 -29.82
N ASP A 210 -19.71 -24.69 -29.22
CA ASP A 210 -18.43 -24.73 -29.92
C ASP A 210 -17.61 -25.92 -29.40
N LEU A 211 -17.72 -27.04 -30.12
CA LEU A 211 -16.99 -28.26 -29.79
C LEU A 211 -15.49 -28.14 -30.09
N GLY A 212 -15.10 -27.31 -31.06
CA GLY A 212 -13.69 -27.08 -31.37
C GLY A 212 -13.00 -26.42 -30.17
N ARG A 213 -13.62 -25.36 -29.64
CA ARG A 213 -13.15 -24.72 -28.41
C ARG A 213 -13.23 -25.63 -27.20
N ALA A 214 -14.34 -26.36 -27.01
CA ALA A 214 -14.48 -27.34 -25.93
C ALA A 214 -13.37 -28.41 -25.96
N TYR A 215 -13.00 -28.90 -27.15
CA TYR A 215 -11.93 -29.87 -27.29
C TYR A 215 -10.57 -29.25 -26.92
N LEU A 216 -10.27 -28.02 -27.32
CA LEU A 216 -9.04 -27.34 -26.94
C LEU A 216 -8.95 -27.12 -25.42
N ASP A 217 -10.06 -26.69 -24.80
CA ASP A 217 -10.15 -26.38 -23.38
C ASP A 217 -10.47 -27.60 -22.51
N ARG A 218 -10.52 -28.82 -23.07
CA ARG A 218 -10.94 -30.05 -22.37
C ARG A 218 -10.13 -30.41 -21.13
N ARG A 219 -8.93 -29.84 -20.98
CA ARG A 219 -8.06 -30.03 -19.81
C ARG A 219 -8.22 -28.91 -18.77
N ASN A 220 -8.95 -27.85 -19.09
CA ASN A 220 -9.16 -26.67 -18.25
C ASN A 220 -10.43 -26.84 -17.41
N VAL A 221 -10.63 -28.04 -16.86
CA VAL A 221 -11.78 -28.40 -16.04
C VAL A 221 -11.33 -29.02 -14.74
N ILE A 222 -12.08 -28.75 -13.67
CA ILE A 222 -11.87 -29.30 -12.33
C ILE A 222 -13.20 -29.84 -11.83
N VAL A 223 -13.16 -30.98 -11.13
CA VAL A 223 -14.26 -31.45 -10.30
C VAL A 223 -13.78 -31.46 -8.86
N SER A 224 -14.62 -30.96 -7.96
CA SER A 224 -14.27 -30.81 -6.56
C SER A 224 -15.53 -30.76 -5.70
N ASP A 225 -15.36 -30.82 -4.38
CA ASP A 225 -16.45 -30.84 -3.40
C ASP A 225 -16.28 -29.72 -2.37
N LEU A 226 -17.33 -29.03 -1.92
CA LEU A 226 -17.19 -27.91 -0.99
C LEU A 226 -18.16 -28.03 0.19
N PRO A 227 -17.68 -28.03 1.45
CA PRO A 227 -18.55 -27.98 2.62
C PRO A 227 -19.36 -26.68 2.69
N ALA A 228 -20.56 -26.76 3.24
CA ALA A 228 -21.43 -25.61 3.46
C ALA A 228 -20.75 -24.55 4.34
N GLY A 229 -20.84 -23.29 3.94
CA GLY A 229 -20.21 -22.15 4.62
C GLY A 229 -18.73 -21.93 4.28
N GLN A 230 -18.16 -22.71 3.36
CA GLN A 230 -16.76 -22.57 2.95
C GLN A 230 -16.60 -21.95 1.56
N THR A 231 -15.39 -21.46 1.30
CA THR A 231 -14.96 -20.90 0.03
C THR A 231 -13.70 -21.62 -0.44
N ARG A 232 -13.63 -21.94 -1.74
CA ARG A 232 -12.43 -22.48 -2.40
C ARG A 232 -11.93 -21.52 -3.47
N LEU A 233 -10.62 -21.34 -3.52
CA LEU A 233 -9.97 -20.41 -4.44
C LEU A 233 -9.12 -21.17 -5.47
N TYR A 234 -9.18 -20.71 -6.71
CA TYR A 234 -8.38 -21.21 -7.82
C TYR A 234 -7.62 -20.05 -8.44
N LYS A 235 -6.29 -20.19 -8.56
CA LYS A 235 -5.41 -19.17 -9.13
C LYS A 235 -4.95 -19.61 -10.51
N GLY A 236 -4.97 -18.69 -11.47
CA GLY A 236 -4.47 -18.88 -12.82
C GLY A 236 -4.06 -17.54 -13.44
N SER A 237 -3.92 -17.50 -14.76
CA SER A 237 -3.64 -16.26 -15.49
C SER A 237 -4.57 -16.08 -16.68
N ALA A 238 -5.04 -14.85 -16.88
CA ALA A 238 -5.85 -14.44 -18.02
C ALA A 238 -4.99 -13.71 -19.07
N LYS A 239 -5.34 -13.85 -20.35
CA LYS A 239 -4.65 -13.20 -21.49
C LYS A 239 -5.58 -12.28 -22.29
N GLY A 240 -6.65 -11.79 -21.67
CA GLY A 240 -7.71 -11.02 -22.32
C GLY A 240 -9.07 -11.32 -21.70
N LEU A 241 -10.08 -11.53 -22.54
CA LEU A 241 -11.40 -11.93 -22.07
C LEU A 241 -11.34 -13.35 -21.48
N PHE A 242 -11.53 -13.43 -20.17
CA PHE A 242 -11.57 -14.67 -19.42
C PHE A 242 -13.00 -14.96 -18.97
N SER A 243 -13.42 -16.22 -19.07
CA SER A 243 -14.61 -16.75 -18.40
C SER A 243 -14.32 -18.02 -17.61
N SER A 244 -15.17 -18.25 -16.61
CA SER A 244 -15.25 -19.51 -15.88
C SER A 244 -16.73 -19.87 -15.63
N THR A 245 -17.05 -21.16 -15.69
CA THR A 245 -18.40 -21.68 -15.44
C THR A 245 -18.37 -22.73 -14.35
N LEU A 246 -19.22 -22.54 -13.34
CA LEU A 246 -19.47 -23.44 -12.23
C LEU A 246 -20.79 -24.17 -12.47
N VAL A 247 -20.82 -25.47 -12.22
CA VAL A 247 -22.01 -26.33 -12.33
C VAL A 247 -22.07 -27.29 -11.16
N TRP A 248 -23.24 -27.47 -10.55
CA TRP A 248 -23.50 -28.51 -9.56
C TRP A 248 -24.88 -29.13 -9.79
N ASN A 249 -25.18 -30.22 -9.09
CA ASN A 249 -26.47 -30.89 -9.21
C ASN A 249 -27.41 -30.50 -8.07
N ARG A 250 -28.70 -30.41 -8.40
CA ARG A 250 -29.80 -30.49 -7.45
C ARG A 250 -29.86 -31.91 -6.89
N PHE A 251 -30.06 -32.04 -5.58
CA PHE A 251 -30.41 -33.32 -4.97
C PHE A 251 -31.92 -33.58 -5.11
N VAL A 252 -32.27 -34.80 -5.47
CA VAL A 252 -33.65 -35.30 -5.44
C VAL A 252 -33.69 -36.55 -4.57
N ASN A 253 -34.70 -36.67 -3.71
CA ASN A 253 -34.84 -37.84 -2.84
C ASN A 253 -35.12 -39.12 -3.66
N GLN A 254 -34.85 -40.30 -3.08
CA GLN A 254 -35.04 -41.59 -3.76
C GLN A 254 -36.49 -41.83 -4.22
N ALA A 255 -37.47 -41.28 -3.49
CA ALA A 255 -38.88 -41.32 -3.85
C ALA A 255 -39.22 -40.43 -5.07
N ARG A 256 -38.34 -39.50 -5.46
CA ARG A 256 -38.50 -38.50 -6.53
C ARG A 256 -39.70 -37.57 -6.33
N THR A 257 -40.10 -37.39 -5.08
CA THR A 257 -41.24 -36.56 -4.68
C THR A 257 -40.82 -35.14 -4.33
N ALA A 258 -39.56 -34.95 -3.92
CA ALA A 258 -39.00 -33.66 -3.53
C ALA A 258 -37.50 -33.61 -3.81
N GLY A 259 -36.96 -32.39 -3.88
CA GLY A 259 -35.53 -32.15 -4.02
C GLY A 259 -35.16 -30.75 -3.57
N CYS A 260 -33.88 -30.53 -3.29
CA CYS A 260 -33.32 -29.24 -2.91
C CYS A 260 -32.06 -28.93 -3.71
N LEU A 261 -31.71 -27.65 -3.79
CA LEU A 261 -30.53 -27.15 -4.48
C LEU A 261 -29.65 -26.41 -3.48
N SER A 262 -28.38 -26.78 -3.38
CA SER A 262 -27.40 -25.99 -2.61
C SER A 262 -27.11 -24.68 -3.31
N ASN A 263 -26.81 -23.62 -2.55
CA ASN A 263 -26.50 -22.31 -3.11
C ASN A 263 -24.98 -22.12 -3.20
N LEU A 264 -24.45 -22.23 -4.43
CA LEU A 264 -23.04 -21.99 -4.72
C LEU A 264 -22.88 -20.73 -5.56
N ASP A 265 -22.00 -19.85 -5.12
CA ASP A 265 -21.67 -18.60 -5.80
C ASP A 265 -20.32 -18.70 -6.51
N LEU A 266 -20.20 -17.99 -7.64
CA LEU A 266 -18.96 -17.87 -8.41
C LEU A 266 -18.52 -16.41 -8.50
N PHE A 267 -17.24 -16.18 -8.22
CA PHE A 267 -16.63 -14.85 -8.31
C PHE A 267 -15.31 -14.89 -9.08
N LEU A 268 -15.01 -13.80 -9.76
CA LEU A 268 -13.74 -13.56 -10.44
C LEU A 268 -13.09 -12.31 -9.87
N PHE A 269 -11.80 -12.41 -9.55
CA PHE A 269 -11.02 -11.33 -8.97
C PHE A 269 -9.71 -11.11 -9.73
N ASP A 270 -9.26 -9.86 -9.75
CA ASP A 270 -7.89 -9.49 -10.08
C ASP A 270 -6.97 -9.89 -8.91
N ALA A 271 -5.95 -10.71 -9.19
CA ALA A 271 -5.12 -11.27 -8.13
C ALA A 271 -4.14 -10.26 -7.51
N ALA A 272 -3.80 -9.18 -8.24
CA ALA A 272 -2.82 -8.19 -7.80
C ALA A 272 -3.46 -7.16 -6.85
N THR A 273 -4.71 -6.80 -7.11
CA THR A 273 -5.43 -5.75 -6.38
C THR A 273 -6.48 -6.28 -5.42
N GLY A 274 -6.92 -7.53 -5.59
CA GLY A 274 -8.04 -8.11 -4.85
C GLY A 274 -9.41 -7.61 -5.33
N ALA A 275 -9.46 -6.77 -6.36
CA ALA A 275 -10.70 -6.21 -6.88
C ALA A 275 -11.55 -7.30 -7.54
N ARG A 276 -12.86 -7.29 -7.24
CA ARG A 276 -13.83 -8.20 -7.88
C ARG A 276 -14.15 -7.70 -9.28
N LEU A 277 -13.84 -8.53 -10.28
CA LEU A 277 -14.09 -8.25 -11.69
C LEU A 277 -15.50 -8.69 -12.13
N SER A 278 -15.98 -9.81 -11.59
CA SER A 278 -17.27 -10.39 -11.97
C SER A 278 -17.82 -11.27 -10.85
N ALA A 279 -19.14 -11.42 -10.80
CA ALA A 279 -19.86 -12.21 -9.81
C ALA A 279 -21.13 -12.81 -10.43
N SER A 280 -21.44 -14.04 -10.04
CA SER A 280 -22.65 -14.75 -10.44
C SER A 280 -23.12 -15.56 -9.22
N THR A 281 -24.26 -15.15 -8.65
CA THR A 281 -24.72 -15.54 -7.29
C THR A 281 -26.21 -15.88 -7.24
N SER A 282 -26.72 -16.60 -8.23
CA SER A 282 -28.13 -16.93 -8.33
C SER A 282 -28.50 -17.99 -7.30
N ALA A 283 -29.45 -17.69 -6.41
CA ALA A 283 -29.93 -18.66 -5.43
C ALA A 283 -30.80 -19.79 -6.04
N MET A 284 -31.09 -19.74 -7.34
CA MET A 284 -32.05 -20.62 -8.02
C MET A 284 -31.47 -21.36 -9.23
N ASP A 285 -30.34 -20.91 -9.78
CA ASP A 285 -29.67 -21.60 -10.89
C ASP A 285 -28.60 -22.55 -10.32
N ASN A 286 -28.31 -23.64 -11.03
CA ASN A 286 -27.21 -24.55 -10.72
C ASN A 286 -26.03 -24.40 -11.69
N VAL A 287 -26.01 -23.27 -12.40
CA VAL A 287 -24.99 -22.89 -13.37
C VAL A 287 -24.69 -21.41 -13.14
N GLU A 288 -23.47 -21.13 -12.70
CA GLU A 288 -22.95 -19.77 -12.55
C GLU A 288 -21.84 -19.54 -13.57
N LYS A 289 -21.84 -18.39 -14.24
CA LYS A 289 -20.79 -18.03 -15.21
C LYS A 289 -20.33 -16.61 -14.95
N VAL A 290 -19.02 -16.47 -14.72
CA VAL A 290 -18.34 -15.19 -14.58
C VAL A 290 -17.47 -14.93 -15.80
N TYR A 291 -17.31 -13.66 -16.15
CA TYR A 291 -16.41 -13.24 -17.22
C TYR A 291 -15.91 -11.82 -16.99
N GLY A 292 -14.71 -11.52 -17.49
CA GLY A 292 -14.10 -10.21 -17.41
C GLY A 292 -12.82 -10.14 -18.24
N VAL A 293 -12.43 -8.92 -18.64
CA VAL A 293 -11.15 -8.70 -19.33
C VAL A 293 -10.07 -8.50 -18.28
N ALA A 294 -9.04 -9.34 -18.30
CA ALA A 294 -7.89 -9.25 -17.40
C ALA A 294 -6.62 -9.73 -18.11
N TYR A 295 -5.47 -9.17 -17.70
CA TYR A 295 -4.16 -9.56 -18.18
C TYR A 295 -3.25 -9.88 -16.99
N GLY A 296 -2.78 -11.12 -16.92
CA GLY A 296 -1.97 -11.60 -15.80
C GLY A 296 -2.78 -12.39 -14.77
N PRO A 297 -2.35 -12.45 -13.50
CA PRO A 297 -2.90 -13.39 -12.53
C PRO A 297 -4.32 -13.02 -12.11
N VAL A 298 -5.20 -14.01 -12.07
CA VAL A 298 -6.60 -13.88 -11.61
C VAL A 298 -6.93 -14.99 -10.61
N VAL A 299 -7.94 -14.74 -9.79
CA VAL A 299 -8.47 -15.72 -8.83
C VAL A 299 -9.95 -15.96 -9.11
N VAL A 300 -10.32 -17.21 -9.29
CA VAL A 300 -11.71 -17.67 -9.32
C VAL A 300 -12.06 -18.23 -7.94
N SER A 301 -13.17 -17.78 -7.37
CA SER A 301 -13.63 -18.19 -6.05
C SER A 301 -14.99 -18.86 -6.17
N VAL A 302 -15.13 -20.02 -5.53
CA VAL A 302 -16.39 -20.76 -5.39
C VAL A 302 -16.78 -20.75 -3.92
N THR A 303 -17.94 -20.21 -3.58
CA THR A 303 -18.45 -20.17 -2.20
C THR A 303 -19.71 -21.01 -2.09
N HIS A 304 -19.73 -21.97 -1.17
CA HIS A 304 -20.95 -22.70 -0.81
C HIS A 304 -21.59 -21.99 0.38
N ARG A 305 -22.75 -21.37 0.19
CA ARG A 305 -23.47 -20.69 1.28
C ARG A 305 -23.97 -21.71 2.30
N ALA A 306 -23.84 -21.40 3.59
CA ALA A 306 -24.43 -22.21 4.65
C ALA A 306 -25.96 -22.11 4.65
N GLU A 307 -26.47 -20.89 4.44
CA GLU A 307 -27.89 -20.64 4.27
C GLU A 307 -28.38 -21.15 2.91
N GLY A 308 -29.48 -21.91 2.90
CA GLY A 308 -30.02 -22.52 1.68
C GLY A 308 -29.21 -23.72 1.16
N SER A 309 -28.21 -24.20 1.91
CA SER A 309 -27.48 -25.41 1.57
C SER A 309 -28.39 -26.64 1.62
N CYS A 310 -28.38 -27.43 0.55
CA CYS A 310 -29.14 -28.67 0.47
C CYS A 310 -28.38 -29.86 1.06
N ARG A 311 -27.05 -29.82 1.01
CA ARG A 311 -26.15 -30.87 1.49
C ARG A 311 -25.03 -30.26 2.31
N PRO A 312 -24.55 -30.93 3.38
CA PRO A 312 -23.41 -30.43 4.16
C PRO A 312 -22.13 -30.25 3.31
N GLN A 313 -22.04 -30.94 2.17
CA GLN A 313 -20.97 -30.85 1.19
C GLN A 313 -21.58 -31.03 -0.21
N GLU A 314 -21.19 -30.18 -1.15
CA GLU A 314 -21.71 -30.19 -2.52
C GLU A 314 -20.60 -30.44 -3.54
N ASN A 315 -20.84 -31.33 -4.50
CA ASN A 315 -19.94 -31.58 -5.61
C ASN A 315 -20.21 -30.61 -6.75
N TYR A 316 -19.15 -30.08 -7.36
CA TYR A 316 -19.26 -29.16 -8.48
C TYR A 316 -18.18 -29.41 -9.54
N GLY A 317 -18.50 -29.02 -10.77
CA GLY A 317 -17.59 -28.90 -11.88
C GLY A 317 -17.30 -27.44 -12.17
N LEU A 318 -16.05 -27.13 -12.49
CA LEU A 318 -15.59 -25.79 -12.81
C LEU A 318 -14.78 -25.84 -14.11
N ALA A 319 -15.11 -24.99 -15.07
CA ALA A 319 -14.38 -24.87 -16.33
C ALA A 319 -13.75 -23.47 -16.46
N PHE A 320 -12.60 -23.40 -17.12
CA PHE A 320 -11.85 -22.17 -17.36
C PHE A 320 -11.58 -21.98 -18.85
N SER A 321 -11.63 -20.74 -19.31
CA SER A 321 -11.27 -20.37 -20.69
C SER A 321 -9.75 -20.32 -20.93
N GLU A 322 -8.93 -20.41 -19.88
CA GLU A 322 -7.47 -20.42 -19.91
C GLU A 322 -6.94 -21.61 -19.10
N PRO A 323 -5.75 -22.15 -19.45
CA PRO A 323 -5.18 -23.32 -18.77
C PRO A 323 -4.53 -22.96 -17.42
N ASP A 324 -4.01 -24.01 -16.75
CA ASP A 324 -3.12 -23.92 -15.57
C ASP A 324 -3.75 -23.27 -14.32
N PHE A 325 -5.08 -23.31 -14.20
CA PHE A 325 -5.76 -22.98 -12.95
C PHE A 325 -5.56 -24.10 -11.92
N ALA A 326 -5.07 -23.72 -10.74
CA ALA A 326 -4.81 -24.65 -9.64
C ALA A 326 -5.45 -24.17 -8.34
N LEU A 327 -5.71 -25.11 -7.43
CA LEU A 327 -6.15 -24.82 -6.08
C LEU A 327 -5.15 -23.89 -5.39
N ALA A 328 -5.65 -22.83 -4.78
CA ALA A 328 -4.86 -21.89 -4.00
C ALA A 328 -5.40 -21.81 -2.57
N GLY A 329 -4.50 -21.86 -1.59
CA GLY A 329 -4.86 -21.50 -0.21
C GLY A 329 -5.21 -20.02 -0.14
N GLY A 330 -6.25 -19.67 0.63
CA GLY A 330 -6.54 -18.28 0.99
C GLY A 330 -5.39 -17.63 1.78
N PRO A 331 -5.48 -16.34 2.10
CA PRO A 331 -4.50 -15.67 2.95
C PRO A 331 -4.25 -16.46 4.24
N ALA A 332 -3.00 -16.68 4.62
CA ALA A 332 -2.63 -17.43 5.81
C ALA A 332 -1.75 -16.54 6.69
N LEU A 333 -2.41 -15.75 7.54
CA LEU A 333 -1.73 -14.79 8.40
C LEU A 333 -1.11 -15.47 9.62
N VAL A 334 0.09 -15.05 9.99
CA VAL A 334 0.78 -15.44 11.22
C VAL A 334 1.21 -14.18 11.93
N SER A 335 0.76 -14.04 13.19
CA SER A 335 1.10 -12.90 14.03
C SER A 335 2.25 -13.23 14.98
N SER A 336 3.11 -12.25 15.22
CA SER A 336 4.16 -12.31 16.23
C SER A 336 4.33 -10.95 16.91
N CYS A 337 4.71 -10.93 18.18
CA CYS A 337 4.99 -9.69 18.90
C CYS A 337 6.27 -9.82 19.72
N SER A 338 7.01 -8.73 19.87
CA SER A 338 8.22 -8.64 20.67
C SER A 338 8.21 -7.39 21.55
N ALA A 339 8.61 -7.56 22.81
CA ALA A 339 8.81 -6.50 23.80
C ALA A 339 9.85 -6.99 24.83
N PRO A 340 10.40 -6.11 25.70
CA PRO A 340 11.24 -6.52 26.83
C PRO A 340 10.55 -7.58 27.71
N SER A 341 11.31 -8.55 28.23
CA SER A 341 10.74 -9.60 29.09
C SER A 341 10.30 -9.08 30.47
N ALA A 342 10.86 -7.95 30.92
CA ALA A 342 10.52 -7.29 32.16
C ALA A 342 10.52 -5.76 32.02
N VAL A 343 9.63 -5.10 32.75
CA VAL A 343 9.50 -3.63 32.80
C VAL A 343 9.25 -3.17 34.24
N ALA A 344 9.58 -1.91 34.54
CA ALA A 344 9.21 -1.33 35.82
C ALA A 344 7.69 -1.07 35.87
N PRO A 345 7.05 -1.13 37.07
CA PRO A 345 5.63 -0.86 37.20
C PRO A 345 5.26 0.55 36.69
N GLY A 346 4.21 0.65 35.87
CA GLY A 346 3.77 1.90 35.24
C GLY A 346 4.65 2.43 34.10
N ALA A 347 5.74 1.75 33.73
CA ALA A 347 6.64 2.21 32.69
C ALA A 347 6.00 2.16 31.30
N LYS A 348 6.32 3.15 30.45
CA LYS A 348 5.99 3.11 29.03
C LYS A 348 6.96 2.20 28.29
N VAL A 349 6.44 1.27 27.48
CA VAL A 349 7.22 0.30 26.72
C VAL A 349 6.72 0.19 25.29
N SER A 350 7.64 -0.03 24.35
CA SER A 350 7.31 -0.30 22.95
C SER A 350 7.05 -1.79 22.75
N VAL A 351 5.92 -2.11 22.13
CA VAL A 351 5.60 -3.45 21.63
C VAL A 351 5.61 -3.39 20.11
N THR A 352 6.44 -4.20 19.48
CA THR A 352 6.42 -4.36 18.02
C THR A 352 5.67 -5.63 17.68
N CYS A 353 4.62 -5.54 16.87
CA CYS A 353 3.93 -6.71 16.34
C CYS A 353 4.05 -6.76 14.83
N ALA A 354 4.34 -7.94 14.30
CA ALA A 354 4.46 -8.23 12.89
C ALA A 354 3.43 -9.28 12.45
N VAL A 355 2.88 -9.08 11.25
CA VAL A 355 1.99 -10.02 10.58
C VAL A 355 2.70 -10.49 9.32
N ALA A 356 2.89 -11.80 9.19
CA ALA A 356 3.43 -12.44 7.99
C ALA A 356 2.31 -13.18 7.25
N ASN A 357 2.41 -13.25 5.92
CA ASN A 357 1.49 -14.03 5.09
C ASN A 357 2.21 -15.23 4.46
N HIS A 358 1.86 -16.43 4.89
CA HIS A 358 2.52 -17.67 4.44
C HIS A 358 1.79 -18.36 3.28
N SER A 359 0.75 -17.74 2.70
CA SER A 359 0.01 -18.33 1.59
C SER A 359 0.52 -17.91 0.21
N GLN A 360 -0.12 -18.45 -0.82
CA GLN A 360 0.15 -18.16 -2.25
C GLN A 360 -0.61 -16.93 -2.79
N LEU A 361 -1.46 -16.34 -1.95
CA LEU A 361 -2.35 -15.23 -2.29
C LEU A 361 -2.11 -14.06 -1.34
N ALA A 362 -2.11 -12.83 -1.87
CA ALA A 362 -1.95 -11.65 -1.04
C ALA A 362 -3.11 -11.50 -0.05
N ALA A 363 -2.81 -10.97 1.13
CA ALA A 363 -3.81 -10.48 2.06
C ALA A 363 -3.98 -8.97 1.83
N PHE A 364 -5.21 -8.48 1.73
CA PHE A 364 -5.48 -7.06 1.55
C PHE A 364 -6.12 -6.46 2.81
N ALA A 365 -5.97 -5.15 2.97
CA ALA A 365 -6.54 -4.36 4.06
C ALA A 365 -6.34 -5.00 5.45
N VAL A 366 -5.14 -5.52 5.72
CA VAL A 366 -4.84 -6.21 6.98
C VAL A 366 -4.84 -5.20 8.12
N GLN A 367 -5.72 -5.40 9.09
CA GLN A 367 -5.82 -4.61 10.31
C GLN A 367 -5.30 -5.42 11.50
N GLY A 368 -4.49 -4.80 12.35
CA GLY A 368 -4.02 -5.40 13.60
C GLY A 368 -4.50 -4.61 14.81
N SER A 369 -4.97 -5.29 15.84
CA SER A 369 -5.47 -4.72 17.09
C SER A 369 -4.67 -5.26 18.27
N LEU A 370 -4.11 -4.36 19.07
CA LEU A 370 -3.45 -4.69 20.33
C LEU A 370 -4.41 -4.39 21.50
N MET A 371 -4.69 -5.39 22.32
CA MET A 371 -5.49 -5.27 23.54
C MET A 371 -4.59 -5.03 24.75
N VAL A 372 -4.85 -3.96 25.48
CA VAL A 372 -4.17 -3.59 26.73
C VAL A 372 -5.23 -3.16 27.75
N ASP A 373 -5.29 -3.83 28.90
CA ASP A 373 -6.22 -3.52 30.00
C ASP A 373 -7.70 -3.33 29.56
N GLY A 374 -8.15 -4.18 28.63
CA GLY A 374 -9.52 -4.14 28.10
C GLY A 374 -9.78 -3.08 27.02
N SER A 375 -8.78 -2.27 26.65
CA SER A 375 -8.85 -1.30 25.57
C SER A 375 -8.11 -1.78 24.31
N ALA A 376 -8.77 -1.68 23.16
CA ALA A 376 -8.20 -2.05 21.86
C ALA A 376 -7.56 -0.85 21.16
N SER A 377 -6.38 -1.02 20.56
CA SER A 377 -5.76 -0.03 19.67
C SER A 377 -5.41 -0.66 18.32
N THR A 378 -6.07 -0.19 17.26
CA THR A 378 -5.94 -0.72 15.89
C THR A 378 -4.92 0.04 15.05
N ARG A 379 -4.18 -0.67 14.20
CA ARG A 379 -3.26 -0.15 13.18
C ARG A 379 -3.48 -0.88 11.85
N ASP A 380 -3.28 -0.15 10.76
CA ASP A 380 -3.29 -0.69 9.40
C ASP A 380 -1.92 -1.27 9.04
N PHE A 381 -1.90 -2.51 8.55
CA PHE A 381 -0.73 -3.20 8.03
C PHE A 381 -0.70 -3.19 6.48
N GLY A 382 -1.76 -2.72 5.85
CA GLY A 382 -1.90 -2.62 4.39
C GLY A 382 -2.07 -3.99 3.73
N ALA A 383 -1.60 -4.09 2.48
CA ALA A 383 -1.53 -5.35 1.76
C ALA A 383 -0.24 -6.10 2.10
N ILE A 384 -0.36 -7.41 2.37
CA ILE A 384 0.77 -8.29 2.67
C ILE A 384 0.87 -9.33 1.55
N PRO A 385 1.87 -9.22 0.65
CA PRO A 385 2.02 -10.15 -0.47
C PRO A 385 2.35 -11.57 0.01
N PRO A 386 2.20 -12.59 -0.86
CA PRO A 386 2.66 -13.95 -0.57
C PRO A 386 4.12 -13.98 -0.07
N GLY A 387 4.37 -14.58 1.09
CA GLY A 387 5.69 -14.65 1.72
C GLY A 387 6.18 -13.33 2.35
N GLY A 388 5.38 -12.26 2.29
CA GLY A 388 5.72 -10.96 2.87
C GLY A 388 5.35 -10.83 4.35
N SER A 389 5.81 -9.74 4.96
CA SER A 389 5.45 -9.34 6.33
C SER A 389 5.38 -7.84 6.48
N SER A 390 4.54 -7.37 7.41
CA SER A 390 4.42 -5.95 7.80
C SER A 390 4.46 -5.85 9.32
N ALA A 391 5.05 -4.78 9.87
CA ALA A 391 5.22 -4.60 11.32
C ALA A 391 4.80 -3.20 11.77
N GLN A 392 4.22 -3.12 12.95
CA GLN A 392 3.76 -1.88 13.59
C GLN A 392 4.21 -1.83 15.04
N ILE A 393 4.33 -0.61 15.58
CA ILE A 393 4.78 -0.36 16.95
C ILE A 393 3.65 0.30 17.75
N TRP A 394 3.41 -0.21 18.96
CA TRP A 394 2.56 0.40 19.98
C TRP A 394 3.38 0.84 21.17
N TRP A 395 3.00 1.96 21.77
CA TRP A 395 3.50 2.41 23.05
C TRP A 395 2.43 2.15 24.10
N ILE A 396 2.73 1.30 25.07
CA ILE A 396 1.80 0.89 26.14
C ILE A 396 2.40 1.23 27.50
N SER A 397 1.57 1.35 28.53
CA SER A 397 2.04 1.42 29.92
C SER A 397 1.88 0.06 30.58
N GLY A 398 2.92 -0.41 31.27
CA GLY A 398 2.82 -1.61 32.12
C GLY A 398 1.93 -1.37 33.35
N PRO A 399 1.46 -2.43 34.02
CA PRO A 399 0.63 -2.31 35.21
C PRO A 399 1.40 -1.63 36.35
N VAL A 400 0.67 -0.93 37.22
CA VAL A 400 1.24 -0.22 38.38
C VAL A 400 1.65 -1.19 39.49
N TYR A 401 1.07 -2.39 39.51
CA TYR A 401 1.41 -3.44 40.47
C TYR A 401 2.37 -4.45 39.85
N PRO A 402 3.40 -4.91 40.58
CA PRO A 402 4.27 -5.98 40.13
C PRO A 402 3.50 -7.28 39.86
N GLY A 403 3.94 -8.01 38.84
CA GLY A 403 3.36 -9.29 38.43
C GLY A 403 3.42 -9.51 36.92
N PRO A 404 3.10 -10.74 36.46
CA PRO A 404 2.94 -11.01 35.05
C PRO A 404 1.75 -10.22 34.49
N PHE A 405 1.91 -9.68 33.30
CA PHE A 405 0.80 -9.19 32.50
C PHE A 405 0.94 -9.70 31.07
N THR A 406 -0.20 -9.93 30.42
CA THR A 406 -0.25 -10.46 29.05
C THR A 406 -0.94 -9.46 28.15
N ILE A 407 -0.33 -9.22 27.00
CA ILE A 407 -0.96 -8.48 25.91
C ILE A 407 -1.39 -9.47 24.83
N GLU A 408 -2.54 -9.21 24.23
CA GLU A 408 -3.06 -9.99 23.13
C GLU A 408 -3.11 -9.12 21.88
N PHE A 409 -2.50 -9.61 20.82
CA PHE A 409 -2.58 -9.01 19.49
C PHE A 409 -3.42 -9.91 18.60
N THR A 410 -4.32 -9.30 17.84
CA THR A 410 -5.05 -9.98 16.78
C THR A 410 -4.85 -9.24 15.47
N ALA A 411 -4.72 -9.96 14.37
CA ALA A 411 -4.71 -9.40 13.03
C ALA A 411 -5.73 -10.10 12.16
N ALA A 412 -6.42 -9.35 11.32
CA ALA A 412 -7.35 -9.87 10.35
C ALA A 412 -7.21 -9.13 9.02
N GLY A 413 -7.37 -9.86 7.92
CA GLY A 413 -7.46 -9.30 6.59
C GLY A 413 -8.45 -10.10 5.75
N GLU A 414 -8.84 -9.55 4.62
CA GLU A 414 -9.73 -10.22 3.67
C GLU A 414 -9.08 -10.24 2.28
N ALA A 415 -9.20 -11.36 1.58
CA ALA A 415 -8.91 -11.40 0.16
C ALA A 415 -9.81 -12.43 -0.53
N PHE A 416 -10.31 -12.07 -1.72
CA PHE A 416 -11.04 -12.99 -2.60
C PHE A 416 -12.29 -13.63 -1.98
N GLY A 417 -12.94 -12.91 -1.04
CA GLY A 417 -14.10 -13.39 -0.28
C GLY A 417 -13.75 -14.34 0.88
N VAL A 418 -12.48 -14.40 1.28
CA VAL A 418 -12.00 -15.19 2.42
C VAL A 418 -11.37 -14.26 3.45
N VAL A 419 -11.90 -14.31 4.68
CA VAL A 419 -11.31 -13.64 5.84
C VAL A 419 -10.25 -14.55 6.45
N SER A 420 -9.08 -14.00 6.74
CA SER A 420 -8.01 -14.67 7.46
C SER A 420 -7.71 -13.89 8.73
N SER A 421 -7.52 -14.60 9.83
CA SER A 421 -7.16 -14.00 11.11
C SER A 421 -6.06 -14.78 11.80
N SER A 422 -5.31 -14.08 12.65
CA SER A 422 -4.24 -14.65 13.45
C SER A 422 -4.13 -13.89 14.77
N SER A 423 -3.49 -14.51 15.76
CA SER A 423 -3.26 -13.87 17.05
C SER A 423 -1.89 -14.22 17.60
N ALA A 424 -1.38 -13.34 18.45
CA ALA A 424 -0.17 -13.54 19.23
C ALA A 424 -0.43 -13.11 20.67
N LYS A 425 0.09 -13.87 21.63
CA LYS A 425 0.09 -13.49 23.04
C LYS A 425 1.53 -13.28 23.50
N LEU A 426 1.78 -12.20 24.21
CA LEU A 426 3.07 -11.91 24.81
C LEU A 426 2.90 -11.66 26.30
N THR A 427 3.61 -12.43 27.12
CA THR A 427 3.63 -12.26 28.58
C THR A 427 4.91 -11.55 29.00
N MET A 428 4.76 -10.49 29.77
CA MET A 428 5.85 -9.68 30.33
C MET A 428 5.74 -9.66 31.85
N GLN A 429 6.83 -9.29 32.54
CA GLN A 429 6.85 -9.15 33.99
C GLN A 429 6.97 -7.68 34.40
N ALA A 430 6.03 -7.18 35.21
CA ALA A 430 6.22 -5.95 35.97
C ALA A 430 6.98 -6.30 37.25
N VAL A 431 8.23 -5.86 37.41
CA VAL A 431 9.07 -6.25 38.56
C VAL A 431 9.43 -5.01 39.37
N SER A 432 9.12 -5.01 40.67
CA SER A 432 9.57 -3.97 41.59
C SER A 432 11.09 -4.09 41.83
N GLY A 433 11.79 -2.96 41.87
CA GLY A 433 13.24 -2.93 42.12
C GLY A 433 14.13 -2.86 40.87
N VAL A 434 13.57 -2.71 39.67
CA VAL A 434 14.36 -2.25 38.52
C VAL A 434 14.50 -0.72 38.64
N CYS A 435 15.60 -0.25 39.23
CA CYS A 435 15.92 1.18 39.22
C CYS A 435 16.49 1.58 37.87
N THR A 436 15.63 1.70 36.87
CA THR A 436 15.96 2.40 35.63
C THR A 436 15.82 3.90 35.90
N ALA A 437 16.90 4.50 36.40
CA ALA A 437 17.04 5.94 36.35
C ALA A 437 17.38 6.35 34.92
N ALA A 438 16.77 7.42 34.42
CA ALA A 438 17.18 8.06 33.17
C ALA A 438 18.04 9.28 33.52
N VAL A 439 19.17 9.44 32.82
CA VAL A 439 20.08 10.57 33.00
C VAL A 439 20.04 11.44 31.74
N SER A 440 19.85 12.74 31.91
CA SER A 440 19.87 13.70 30.80
C SER A 440 20.58 15.00 31.19
N PRO A 441 21.52 15.50 30.37
CA PRO A 441 22.04 14.89 29.14
C PRO A 441 23.08 13.77 29.43
N LEU A 442 23.26 12.83 28.48
CA LEU A 442 24.30 11.78 28.54
C LEU A 442 25.69 12.24 28.06
N ALA A 443 25.78 13.45 27.50
CA ALA A 443 27.03 14.08 27.10
C ALA A 443 27.01 15.56 27.49
N LEU A 444 28.08 16.01 28.15
CA LEU A 444 28.28 17.39 28.58
C LEU A 444 29.54 17.95 27.92
N ASN A 445 29.42 19.13 27.31
CA ASN A 445 30.55 19.86 26.75
C ASN A 445 30.86 21.06 27.65
N VAL A 446 32.11 21.16 28.11
CA VAL A 446 32.54 22.15 29.11
C VAL A 446 33.72 22.97 28.55
N PRO A 447 33.73 24.31 28.69
CA PRO A 447 34.85 25.13 28.26
C PRO A 447 36.12 24.85 29.08
N SER A 448 37.27 25.30 28.56
CA SER A 448 38.57 25.11 29.21
C SER A 448 38.69 25.81 30.55
N SER A 449 37.95 26.90 30.78
CA SER A 449 37.84 27.57 32.07
C SER A 449 37.23 26.68 33.16
N GLY A 450 36.60 25.56 32.78
CA GLY A 450 35.78 24.77 33.68
C GLY A 450 34.50 25.49 34.06
N GLY A 451 33.95 25.13 35.21
CA GLY A 451 32.74 25.71 35.77
C GLY A 451 31.71 24.67 36.20
N ARG A 452 30.59 25.17 36.70
CA ARG A 452 29.49 24.36 37.18
C ARG A 452 28.59 23.91 36.04
N VAL A 453 28.32 22.61 35.96
CA VAL A 453 27.36 22.01 35.04
C VAL A 453 26.41 21.08 35.79
N THR A 454 25.19 20.93 35.30
CA THR A 454 24.15 20.10 35.94
C THR A 454 23.63 19.08 34.97
N LEU A 455 23.20 17.94 35.51
CA LEU A 455 22.47 16.89 34.80
C LEU A 455 21.31 16.41 35.68
N ASP A 456 20.23 15.99 35.05
CA ASP A 456 19.03 15.55 35.74
C ASP A 456 18.96 14.02 35.77
N VAL A 457 18.61 13.50 36.94
CA VAL A 457 18.27 12.10 37.16
C VAL A 457 16.77 12.01 37.32
N ALA A 458 16.11 11.32 36.40
CA ALA A 458 14.70 10.95 36.52
C ALA A 458 14.61 9.51 37.01
N ALA A 459 14.14 9.32 38.24
CA ALA A 459 13.99 8.01 38.85
C ALA A 459 12.73 7.97 39.75
N PRO A 460 12.09 6.80 39.92
CA PRO A 460 11.01 6.63 40.89
C PRO A 460 11.45 7.01 42.31
N ALA A 461 10.56 7.57 43.13
CA ALA A 461 10.87 8.08 44.48
C ALA A 461 11.52 7.04 45.41
N SER A 462 11.27 5.74 45.18
CA SER A 462 11.84 4.63 45.93
C SER A 462 13.23 4.17 45.45
N CYS A 463 13.73 4.71 44.34
CA CYS A 463 15.01 4.32 43.77
C CYS A 463 16.14 5.18 44.29
N SER A 464 17.03 4.59 45.09
CA SER A 464 18.31 5.21 45.43
C SER A 464 19.28 5.06 44.27
N TRP A 465 20.07 6.10 44.04
CA TRP A 465 21.09 6.15 43.01
C TRP A 465 22.30 6.97 43.51
N GLN A 466 23.44 6.78 42.84
CA GLN A 466 24.69 7.48 43.16
C GLN A 466 25.27 8.13 41.90
N ALA A 467 26.02 9.21 42.09
CA ALA A 467 26.80 9.88 41.08
C ALA A 467 28.26 9.92 41.54
N ALA A 468 29.14 9.32 40.74
CA ALA A 468 30.57 9.29 41.00
C ALA A 468 31.35 9.70 39.74
N SER A 469 32.38 10.51 39.94
CA SER A 469 33.34 10.86 38.90
C SER A 469 34.54 9.94 38.96
N GLY A 470 34.97 9.44 37.80
CA GLY A 470 36.23 8.71 37.65
C GLY A 470 37.45 9.62 37.40
N ALA A 471 37.25 10.94 37.36
CA ALA A 471 38.30 11.91 37.04
C ALA A 471 38.50 12.91 38.19
N ASP A 472 39.76 13.15 38.54
CA ASP A 472 40.19 14.11 39.59
C ASP A 472 39.85 15.57 39.26
N TRP A 473 39.62 15.90 37.98
CA TRP A 473 39.27 17.24 37.51
C TRP A 473 37.76 17.49 37.35
N VAL A 474 36.91 16.49 37.64
CA VAL A 474 35.43 16.65 37.71
C VAL A 474 34.95 16.21 39.09
N ALA A 475 34.47 17.14 39.91
CA ALA A 475 33.94 16.85 41.23
C ALA A 475 32.39 16.85 41.22
N VAL A 476 31.77 15.86 41.85
CA VAL A 476 30.32 15.90 42.12
C VAL A 476 30.10 16.73 43.38
N THR A 477 29.60 17.95 43.23
CA THR A 477 29.45 18.92 44.34
C THR A 477 28.01 19.02 44.87
N GLY A 478 27.04 18.43 44.17
CA GLY A 478 25.66 18.27 44.64
C GLY A 478 25.02 17.03 44.04
N GLY A 479 24.19 16.32 44.81
CA GLY A 479 23.52 15.10 44.33
C GLY A 479 24.46 13.90 44.15
N ALA A 480 25.50 13.74 44.98
CA ALA A 480 26.39 12.57 44.93
C ALA A 480 25.65 11.24 45.22
N GLN A 481 24.57 11.30 46.00
CA GLN A 481 23.61 10.23 46.20
C GLN A 481 22.22 10.85 46.31
N GLY A 482 21.18 10.14 45.88
CA GLY A 482 19.81 10.64 45.92
C GLY A 482 18.79 9.52 45.78
N ALA A 483 17.51 9.87 45.97
CA ALA A 483 16.39 8.99 45.68
C ALA A 483 15.30 9.77 44.94
N GLY A 484 14.64 9.13 43.97
CA GLY A 484 13.69 9.83 43.10
C GLY A 484 14.35 10.80 42.11
N ASN A 485 13.56 11.75 41.60
CA ASN A 485 14.09 12.78 40.71
C ASN A 485 15.03 13.72 41.48
N ALA A 486 16.22 13.99 40.93
CA ALA A 486 17.05 15.08 41.42
C ALA A 486 18.00 15.59 40.34
N THR A 487 18.65 16.71 40.64
CA THR A 487 19.71 17.28 39.82
C THR A 487 21.06 16.98 40.47
N VAL A 488 22.00 16.47 39.67
CA VAL A 488 23.40 16.29 40.05
C VAL A 488 24.18 17.51 39.55
N THR A 489 24.93 18.11 40.45
CA THR A 489 25.78 19.27 40.17
C THR A 489 27.23 18.82 40.12
N LEU A 490 27.89 19.13 39.01
CA LEU A 490 29.30 18.88 38.79
C LEU A 490 30.06 20.20 38.81
N GLU A 491 31.23 20.20 39.44
CA GLU A 491 32.20 21.28 39.38
C GLU A 491 33.40 20.78 38.57
N VAL A 492 33.60 21.35 37.39
CA VAL A 492 34.67 20.95 36.49
C VAL A 492 35.81 21.93 36.66
N SER A 493 36.99 21.44 37.05
CA SER A 493 38.21 22.25 37.17
C SER A 493 38.66 22.75 35.81
N ALA A 494 39.31 23.92 35.76
CA ALA A 494 39.88 24.42 34.51
C ALA A 494 40.86 23.40 33.90
N ASN A 495 40.78 23.20 32.57
CA ASN A 495 41.75 22.44 31.80
C ASN A 495 42.78 23.42 31.23
N LEU A 496 43.93 23.53 31.89
CA LEU A 496 45.02 24.44 31.48
C LEU A 496 45.88 23.88 30.34
N SER A 497 45.63 22.65 29.89
CA SER A 497 46.38 22.04 28.79
C SER A 497 45.75 22.40 27.44
N ALA A 498 46.57 22.47 26.39
CA ALA A 498 46.09 22.75 25.02
C ALA A 498 45.25 21.58 24.43
N ALA A 499 45.33 20.38 25.00
CA ALA A 499 44.56 19.22 24.56
C ALA A 499 43.19 19.17 25.25
N SER A 500 42.14 18.83 24.50
CA SER A 500 40.86 18.45 25.11
C SER A 500 41.02 17.19 25.96
N ARG A 501 40.29 17.12 27.07
CA ARG A 501 40.24 15.93 27.94
C ARG A 501 38.81 15.44 28.10
N THR A 502 38.65 14.13 28.24
CA THR A 502 37.35 13.49 28.43
C THR A 502 37.34 12.65 29.71
N ALA A 503 36.17 12.55 30.33
CA ALA A 503 35.91 11.68 31.48
C ALA A 503 34.54 11.02 31.34
N ASN A 504 34.42 9.81 31.89
CA ASN A 504 33.14 9.12 32.00
C ASN A 504 32.73 9.11 33.48
N LEU A 505 31.59 9.71 33.79
CA LEU A 505 30.98 9.66 35.12
C LEU A 505 29.95 8.55 35.16
N GLN A 506 29.84 7.89 36.31
CA GLN A 506 28.78 6.94 36.57
C GLN A 506 27.68 7.65 37.35
N VAL A 507 26.53 7.86 36.72
CA VAL A 507 25.37 8.49 37.35
C VAL A 507 24.18 7.56 37.22
N ALA A 508 23.65 7.12 38.36
CA ALA A 508 22.47 6.24 38.43
C ALA A 508 22.58 4.98 37.54
N GLY A 509 23.80 4.44 37.41
CA GLY A 509 24.12 3.27 36.59
C GLY A 509 24.36 3.56 35.09
N GLN A 510 24.24 4.81 34.65
CA GLN A 510 24.51 5.24 33.28
C GLN A 510 25.86 5.97 33.17
N SER A 511 26.56 5.77 32.06
CA SER A 511 27.82 6.46 31.75
C SER A 511 27.56 7.80 31.08
N VAL A 512 27.91 8.90 31.74
CA VAL A 512 27.84 10.27 31.20
C VAL A 512 29.21 10.69 30.72
N ALA A 513 29.32 11.06 29.44
CA ALA A 513 30.57 11.57 28.88
C ALA A 513 30.70 13.08 29.15
N VAL A 514 31.78 13.50 29.82
CA VAL A 514 32.17 14.90 29.94
C VAL A 514 33.35 15.15 29.02
N SER A 515 33.16 16.02 28.03
CA SER A 515 34.22 16.52 27.17
C SER A 515 34.55 17.95 27.58
N GLN A 516 35.79 18.17 28.01
CA GLN A 516 36.28 19.50 28.33
C GLN A 516 37.29 19.94 27.29
N ALA A 517 37.06 21.11 26.71
CA ALA A 517 37.99 21.73 25.77
C ALA A 517 39.37 21.97 26.42
N GLY A 518 40.44 21.94 25.63
CA GLY A 518 41.76 22.41 26.05
C GLY A 518 41.77 23.93 26.23
N ALA A 519 42.59 24.46 27.15
CA ALA A 519 42.91 25.89 27.20
C ALA A 519 43.55 26.30 25.88
N SER A 520 42.72 26.82 24.97
CA SER A 520 43.18 27.48 23.76
C SER A 520 43.63 28.89 24.11
N ASP A 521 44.85 28.99 24.61
CA ASP A 521 45.50 30.23 25.02
C ASP A 521 46.25 30.94 23.88
N VAL A 522 46.05 30.51 22.62
CA VAL A 522 46.62 31.17 21.44
C VAL A 522 45.54 32.08 20.81
N PRO A 523 45.78 33.40 20.68
CA PRO A 523 44.91 34.24 19.88
C PRO A 523 44.90 33.70 18.44
N SER A 524 43.71 33.50 17.87
CA SER A 524 43.58 32.88 16.56
C SER A 524 42.67 33.69 15.65
N ALA A 525 42.95 33.63 14.35
CA ALA A 525 42.33 34.35 13.25
C ALA A 525 42.71 35.83 13.15
N VAL A 526 43.18 36.20 11.96
CA VAL A 526 43.76 37.52 11.69
C VAL A 526 43.43 37.92 10.25
N SER A 527 42.15 37.98 9.91
CA SER A 527 41.76 38.67 8.67
C SER A 527 41.81 40.17 8.94
N VAL A 528 42.64 40.88 8.17
CA VAL A 528 42.78 42.34 8.26
C VAL A 528 42.11 42.95 7.05
N VAL A 529 41.09 43.76 7.32
CA VAL A 529 40.24 44.34 6.29
C VAL A 529 40.07 45.83 6.50
N ASN A 530 39.68 46.55 5.46
CA ASN A 530 39.24 47.93 5.57
C ASN A 530 38.05 48.04 6.56
N ALA A 531 38.11 48.95 7.53
CA ALA A 531 37.11 49.03 8.60
C ALA A 531 35.72 49.50 8.14
N ALA A 532 35.62 50.10 6.96
CA ALA A 532 34.37 50.60 6.42
C ALA A 532 33.71 49.59 5.46
N SER A 533 34.48 48.99 4.55
CA SER A 533 33.95 48.04 3.56
C SER A 533 34.02 46.57 3.97
N TYR A 534 34.84 46.23 4.97
CA TYR A 534 35.25 44.86 5.31
C TYR A 534 35.88 44.07 4.15
N GLN A 535 36.33 44.75 3.10
CA GLN A 535 37.05 44.13 1.99
C GLN A 535 38.55 44.01 2.30
N ALA A 536 39.20 43.03 1.67
CA ALA A 536 40.64 42.83 1.78
C ALA A 536 41.41 43.97 1.11
N GLY A 537 42.53 44.36 1.71
CA GLY A 537 43.35 45.51 1.29
C GLY A 537 43.26 46.67 2.28
N ILE A 538 44.40 47.20 2.67
CA ILE A 538 44.53 48.31 3.62
C ILE A 538 45.41 49.41 3.02
N ALA A 539 45.35 50.63 3.56
CA ALA A 539 46.19 51.75 3.14
C ALA A 539 46.78 52.45 4.37
N ALA A 540 47.92 53.15 4.21
CA ALA A 540 48.53 53.90 5.29
C ALA A 540 47.60 55.02 5.79
N GLY A 541 47.56 55.24 7.11
CA GLY A 541 46.65 56.21 7.73
C GLY A 541 45.16 55.86 7.62
N ALA A 542 44.81 54.64 7.23
CA ALA A 542 43.43 54.16 7.17
C ALA A 542 43.00 53.39 8.42
N TRP A 543 41.70 53.42 8.72
CA TRP A 543 41.05 52.58 9.71
C TRP A 543 40.88 51.17 9.16
N VAL A 544 41.32 50.19 9.94
CA VAL A 544 41.24 48.77 9.61
C VAL A 544 40.68 47.97 10.76
N THR A 545 40.06 46.85 10.43
CA THR A 545 39.51 45.89 11.39
C THR A 545 40.30 44.59 11.31
N VAL A 546 40.73 44.10 12.47
CA VAL A 546 41.34 42.79 12.65
C VAL A 546 40.29 41.88 13.29
N PHE A 547 39.85 40.85 12.58
CA PHE A 547 38.95 39.83 13.14
C PHE A 547 39.73 38.61 13.58
N GLY A 548 39.29 38.04 14.71
CA GLY A 548 39.91 36.87 15.33
C GLY A 548 39.08 36.28 16.46
N ALA A 549 39.77 35.58 17.35
CA ALA A 549 39.29 34.95 18.56
C ALA A 549 40.38 35.05 19.63
N ASN A 550 39.96 35.28 20.87
CA ASN A 550 40.83 35.56 22.03
C ASN A 550 41.74 36.78 21.83
N LEU A 551 41.29 37.78 21.06
CA LEU A 551 42.06 38.99 20.77
C LEU A 551 42.18 39.94 21.97
N ALA A 552 41.19 39.94 22.87
CA ALA A 552 41.18 40.72 24.10
C ALA A 552 40.41 39.96 25.20
N ALA A 553 40.66 40.29 26.48
CA ALA A 553 39.93 39.70 27.61
C ALA A 553 38.49 40.25 27.76
N GLY A 554 38.23 41.45 27.24
CA GLY A 554 36.95 42.14 27.27
C GLY A 554 36.80 43.08 26.09
N SER A 555 35.65 43.76 25.99
CA SER A 555 35.34 44.67 24.89
C SER A 555 35.29 46.12 25.35
N ARG A 556 36.04 47.02 24.72
CA ARG A 556 35.88 48.47 24.92
C ARG A 556 36.41 49.33 23.77
N THR A 557 35.94 50.57 23.76
CA THR A 557 36.50 51.69 23.00
C THR A 557 37.41 52.51 23.92
N TRP A 558 38.34 53.28 23.38
CA TRP A 558 39.07 54.29 24.16
C TRP A 558 38.14 55.33 24.81
N SER A 559 38.59 55.96 25.88
CA SER A 559 37.97 57.15 26.46
C SER A 559 38.77 58.42 26.11
N GLY A 560 38.13 59.59 26.20
CA GLY A 560 38.74 60.86 25.74
C GLY A 560 39.99 61.28 26.51
N ASP A 561 40.12 60.86 27.76
CA ASP A 561 41.28 61.06 28.65
C ASP A 561 42.49 60.18 28.29
N GLU A 562 42.31 59.12 27.51
CA GLU A 562 43.40 58.28 26.99
C GLU A 562 44.09 58.90 25.75
N ILE A 563 43.55 60.01 25.22
CA ILE A 563 44.16 60.80 24.13
C ILE A 563 45.02 61.91 24.74
N VAL A 564 46.33 61.66 24.85
CA VAL A 564 47.27 62.59 25.50
C VAL A 564 47.99 63.43 24.45
N ASN A 565 47.90 64.76 24.56
CA ASN A 565 48.53 65.71 23.62
C ASN A 565 48.16 65.47 22.13
N GLY A 566 46.93 65.02 21.87
CA GLY A 566 46.46 64.71 20.51
C GLY A 566 46.97 63.39 19.93
N ILE A 567 47.66 62.57 20.74
CA ILE A 567 48.14 61.25 20.33
C ILE A 567 47.12 60.18 20.76
N LEU A 568 46.65 59.39 19.80
CA LEU A 568 45.74 58.27 20.03
C LEU A 568 46.47 57.12 20.73
N PRO A 569 45.85 56.40 21.69
CA PRO A 569 46.52 55.33 22.41
C PRO A 569 46.80 54.14 21.48
N VAL A 570 47.95 53.49 21.70
CA VAL A 570 48.40 52.31 20.93
C VAL A 570 48.20 51.00 21.69
N GLU A 571 47.56 51.07 22.86
CA GLU A 571 47.21 49.94 23.71
C GLU A 571 45.85 50.17 24.36
N LEU A 572 45.02 49.13 24.42
CA LEU A 572 43.82 49.08 25.26
C LEU A 572 43.82 47.77 26.04
N ASP A 573 43.76 47.84 27.38
CA ASP A 573 43.69 46.68 28.29
C ASP A 573 44.74 45.60 28.02
N GLY A 574 46.00 46.00 27.78
CA GLY A 574 47.08 45.05 27.48
C GLY A 574 47.07 44.51 26.06
N VAL A 575 46.19 45.01 25.17
CA VAL A 575 46.11 44.65 23.74
C VAL A 575 46.82 45.71 22.90
N ARG A 576 47.81 45.29 22.10
CA ARG A 576 48.53 46.12 21.13
C ARG A 576 48.43 45.53 19.74
N VAL A 577 48.45 46.38 18.71
CA VAL A 577 48.60 45.95 17.32
C VAL A 577 49.79 46.66 16.69
N THR A 578 50.62 45.90 15.99
CA THR A 578 51.67 46.43 15.12
C THR A 578 51.46 46.03 13.67
N ILE A 579 51.88 46.89 12.75
CA ILE A 579 51.87 46.64 11.30
C ILE A 579 53.30 46.84 10.81
N ASN A 580 53.93 45.77 10.32
CA ASN A 580 55.38 45.72 10.06
C ASN A 580 56.22 46.23 11.24
N GLY A 581 55.83 45.87 12.46
CA GLY A 581 56.52 46.28 13.69
C GLY A 581 56.27 47.73 14.13
N LYS A 582 55.52 48.54 13.36
CA LYS A 582 55.13 49.89 13.75
C LYS A 582 53.81 49.85 14.54
N PRO A 583 53.69 50.53 15.70
CA PRO A 583 52.44 50.57 16.47
C PRO A 583 51.28 51.19 15.67
N ALA A 584 50.11 50.57 15.73
CA ALA A 584 48.86 51.10 15.21
C ALA A 584 48.03 51.69 16.36
N ALA A 585 47.34 52.81 16.13
CA ALA A 585 46.51 53.41 17.18
C ALA A 585 45.20 52.62 17.34
N MET A 586 44.81 52.31 18.57
CA MET A 586 43.76 51.35 18.93
C MET A 586 42.44 52.03 19.25
N ALA A 587 41.43 51.98 18.37
CA ALA A 587 40.11 52.56 18.67
C ALA A 587 39.20 51.65 19.49
N PHE A 588 39.27 50.33 19.27
CA PHE A 588 38.37 49.37 19.89
C PHE A 588 39.05 48.00 19.99
N ASN A 589 38.81 47.28 21.09
CA ASN A 589 39.18 45.87 21.25
C ASN A 589 37.96 45.06 21.74
N SER A 590 37.96 43.76 21.44
CA SER A 590 37.03 42.76 21.95
C SER A 590 37.66 41.38 21.82
N PRO A 591 37.08 40.33 22.44
CA PRO A 591 37.57 38.96 22.23
C PRO A 591 37.63 38.53 20.76
N SER A 592 36.89 39.16 19.85
CA SER A 592 36.81 38.75 18.44
C SER A 592 37.14 39.83 17.39
N GLN A 593 37.32 41.09 17.79
CA GLN A 593 37.51 42.20 16.88
C GLN A 593 38.40 43.30 17.48
N ILE A 594 39.34 43.82 16.70
CA ILE A 594 40.10 45.02 17.02
C ILE A 594 39.97 46.03 15.86
N ASN A 595 39.74 47.30 16.16
CA ASN A 595 39.79 48.38 15.16
C ASN A 595 40.98 49.29 15.44
N VAL A 596 41.83 49.49 14.44
CA VAL A 596 43.05 50.31 14.56
C VAL A 596 43.20 51.28 13.40
N LEU A 597 43.84 52.42 13.66
CA LEU A 597 44.37 53.31 12.63
C LEU A 597 45.77 52.82 12.26
N THR A 598 45.94 52.45 11.00
CA THR A 598 47.23 52.03 10.46
C THR A 598 48.26 53.18 10.57
N PRO A 599 49.54 52.88 10.82
CA PRO A 599 50.57 53.90 10.94
C PRO A 599 50.80 54.61 9.60
N ALA A 600 51.24 55.87 9.65
CA ALA A 600 51.79 56.53 8.48
C ALA A 600 53.08 55.80 8.06
N THR A 601 53.10 55.26 6.85
CA THR A 601 54.20 54.44 6.34
C THR A 601 54.25 54.49 4.82
N GLU A 602 55.45 54.28 4.26
CA GLU A 602 55.67 54.12 2.82
C GLU A 602 55.61 52.64 2.39
N ASP A 603 55.29 51.73 3.32
CA ASP A 603 55.19 50.30 3.02
C ASP A 603 54.13 50.03 1.94
N ALA A 604 54.46 49.13 1.01
CA ALA A 604 53.55 48.65 -0.03
C ALA A 604 53.67 47.14 -0.20
N GLY A 605 52.57 46.47 -0.54
CA GLY A 605 52.52 45.01 -0.68
C GLY A 605 52.18 44.30 0.64
N PRO A 606 52.57 43.03 0.81
CA PRO A 606 52.19 42.25 1.99
C PRO A 606 52.88 42.78 3.25
N VAL A 607 52.09 43.17 4.25
CA VAL A 607 52.56 43.63 5.55
C VAL A 607 52.10 42.68 6.66
N ARG A 608 52.96 42.45 7.65
CA ARG A 608 52.66 41.61 8.80
C ARG A 608 51.91 42.43 9.83
N VAL A 609 50.70 42.01 10.17
CA VAL A 609 49.89 42.57 11.26
C VAL A 609 50.00 41.62 12.44
N GLU A 610 50.46 42.13 13.58
CA GLU A 610 50.67 41.36 14.80
C GLU A 610 49.89 41.96 15.96
N VAL A 611 49.00 41.15 16.55
CA VAL A 611 48.23 41.48 17.75
C VAL A 611 48.95 40.87 18.95
N SER A 612 49.21 41.67 19.99
CA SER A 612 49.81 41.23 21.25
C SER A 612 48.84 41.44 22.41
N THR A 613 48.52 40.38 23.14
CA THR A 613 47.59 40.42 24.29
C THR A 613 48.16 39.61 25.44
N ALA A 614 48.31 40.22 26.62
CA ALA A 614 48.79 39.56 27.84
C ALA A 614 50.10 38.73 27.64
N GLY A 615 51.03 39.23 26.82
CA GLY A 615 52.31 38.57 26.55
C GLY A 615 52.29 37.50 25.45
N ARG A 616 51.19 37.38 24.68
CA ARG A 616 51.03 36.41 23.59
C ARG A 616 50.76 37.12 22.28
N THR A 617 51.19 36.54 21.15
CA THR A 617 51.05 37.16 19.83
C THR A 617 50.24 36.31 18.84
N ALA A 618 49.49 36.98 17.97
CA ALA A 618 48.87 36.41 16.79
C ALA A 618 49.19 37.27 15.57
N SER A 619 49.42 36.65 14.42
CA SER A 619 49.84 37.36 13.20
C SER A 619 49.06 36.95 11.96
N ALA A 620 48.89 37.89 11.02
CA ALA A 620 48.60 37.60 9.61
C ALA A 620 49.23 38.62 8.68
N THR A 621 49.01 38.37 7.40
CA THR A 621 49.38 39.25 6.30
C THR A 621 48.18 40.05 5.85
N ALA A 622 48.36 41.36 5.71
CA ALA A 622 47.43 42.27 5.03
C ALA A 622 48.13 42.83 3.77
N TRP A 623 47.39 43.21 2.74
CA TRP A 623 47.98 43.84 1.56
C TRP A 623 47.87 45.37 1.68
N MET A 624 49.00 46.05 1.88
CA MET A 624 49.09 47.50 1.93
C MET A 624 49.12 48.08 0.51
N GLN A 625 48.19 48.97 0.22
CA GLN A 625 47.97 49.61 -1.08
C GLN A 625 48.08 51.14 -0.95
N PRO A 626 48.40 51.86 -2.04
CA PRO A 626 48.39 53.32 -2.03
C PRO A 626 47.01 53.92 -1.69
N TYR A 627 45.94 53.21 -2.03
CA TYR A 627 44.55 53.61 -1.79
C TYR A 627 43.70 52.36 -1.49
N ALA A 628 42.83 52.45 -0.49
CA ALA A 628 41.79 51.47 -0.18
C ALA A 628 40.49 52.20 0.22
N PRO A 629 39.89 53.02 -0.66
CA PRO A 629 38.83 53.94 -0.29
C PRO A 629 37.51 53.21 0.03
N ALA A 630 36.90 53.55 1.16
CA ALA A 630 35.58 53.06 1.52
C ALA A 630 34.85 54.08 2.41
N LEU A 631 33.54 54.18 2.25
CA LEU A 631 32.67 55.01 3.09
C LEU A 631 32.15 54.18 4.26
N PHE A 632 32.12 54.76 5.46
CA PHE A 632 31.41 54.14 6.58
C PHE A 632 29.91 54.18 6.30
N PHE A 633 29.18 53.24 6.88
CA PHE A 633 27.73 53.15 6.73
C PHE A 633 27.06 53.04 8.08
N TYR A 634 25.82 53.52 8.15
CA TYR A 634 24.91 53.21 9.25
C TYR A 634 23.66 52.46 8.71
N PRO A 635 23.07 51.55 9.49
CA PRO A 635 21.95 50.72 9.04
C PRO A 635 20.62 51.48 9.07
N GLY A 636 19.90 51.52 7.95
CA GLY A 636 18.60 52.21 7.87
C GLY A 636 17.50 51.32 7.31
N GLY A 637 16.72 50.69 8.18
CA GLY A 637 15.76 49.66 7.78
C GLY A 637 16.47 48.49 7.10
N THR A 638 16.11 48.18 5.85
CA THR A 638 16.76 47.13 5.02
C THR A 638 17.91 47.67 4.15
N GLN A 639 18.21 48.97 4.20
CA GLN A 639 19.25 49.61 3.40
C GLN A 639 20.45 50.09 4.24
N ARG A 640 21.58 50.39 3.59
CA ARG A 640 22.76 51.01 4.20
C ARG A 640 22.92 52.43 3.65
N TYR A 641 23.06 53.40 4.54
CA TYR A 641 23.31 54.80 4.19
C TYR A 641 24.75 55.14 4.48
N ALA A 642 25.41 55.88 3.59
CA ALA A 642 26.75 56.40 3.88
C ALA A 642 26.68 57.28 5.12
N ALA A 643 27.62 57.11 6.04
CA ALA A 643 27.79 57.99 7.17
C ALA A 643 28.11 59.39 6.64
N ALA A 644 27.14 60.28 6.79
CA ALA A 644 27.13 61.57 6.14
C ALA A 644 26.40 62.61 6.98
N GLN A 645 26.87 63.85 6.95
CA GLN A 645 26.29 64.97 7.69
C GLN A 645 26.17 66.22 6.82
N HIS A 646 25.18 67.07 7.10
CA HIS A 646 25.06 68.38 6.46
C HIS A 646 26.16 69.32 6.97
N GLY A 647 26.87 70.01 6.08
CA GLY A 647 28.01 70.85 6.45
C GLY A 647 27.66 72.09 7.28
N GLY A 648 26.37 72.49 7.34
CA GLY A 648 25.93 73.66 8.09
C GLY A 648 25.60 73.40 9.56
N ASP A 649 25.08 72.22 9.90
CA ASP A 649 24.57 71.91 11.24
C ASP A 649 24.88 70.49 11.72
N TYR A 650 25.67 69.72 10.96
CA TYR A 650 26.08 68.36 11.26
C TYR A 650 24.91 67.37 11.47
N ALA A 651 23.69 67.72 11.03
CA ALA A 651 22.56 66.79 11.03
C ALA A 651 22.86 65.61 10.08
N LEU A 652 22.34 64.41 10.38
CA LEU A 652 22.57 63.22 9.56
C LEU A 652 21.91 63.36 8.18
N VAL A 653 22.65 63.02 7.12
CA VAL A 653 22.13 62.99 5.75
C VAL A 653 21.49 61.64 5.48
N GLY A 654 20.17 61.59 5.31
CA GLY A 654 19.43 60.35 5.08
C GLY A 654 17.93 60.59 4.92
N LYS A 655 17.16 59.57 4.53
CA LYS A 655 15.70 59.72 4.45
C LYS A 655 15.14 60.02 5.85
N ALA A 656 14.20 60.97 5.96
CA ALA A 656 13.81 61.57 7.24
C ALA A 656 13.22 60.61 8.30
N ASP A 657 12.82 59.41 7.89
CA ASP A 657 12.27 58.33 8.72
C ASP A 657 13.30 57.25 9.11
N VAL A 658 14.55 57.36 8.65
CA VAL A 658 15.57 56.33 8.85
C VAL A 658 16.33 56.51 10.18
N TYR A 659 16.63 57.75 10.58
CA TYR A 659 17.07 58.11 11.93
C TYR A 659 16.43 59.41 12.37
N ALA A 660 16.14 59.52 13.67
CA ALA A 660 15.61 60.74 14.27
C ALA A 660 16.52 61.94 13.95
N GLY A 661 15.95 62.96 13.29
CA GLY A 661 16.68 64.17 12.90
C GLY A 661 17.48 64.07 11.58
N SER A 662 17.45 62.93 10.89
CA SER A 662 18.04 62.83 9.54
C SER A 662 17.19 63.55 8.49
N ARG A 663 17.81 64.06 7.43
CA ARG A 663 17.08 64.66 6.30
C ARG A 663 17.82 64.47 4.97
N PRO A 664 17.11 64.42 3.82
CA PRO A 664 17.75 64.22 2.51
C PRO A 664 18.64 65.39 2.14
N ALA A 665 19.69 65.10 1.37
CA ALA A 665 20.55 66.15 0.85
C ALA A 665 19.85 67.03 -0.19
N LYS A 666 20.15 68.34 -0.22
CA LYS A 666 19.59 69.34 -1.15
C LYS A 666 20.62 69.74 -2.23
N PRO A 667 20.19 70.00 -3.48
CA PRO A 667 21.08 70.53 -4.50
C PRO A 667 21.79 71.81 -4.04
N GLY A 668 23.11 71.87 -4.22
CA GLY A 668 23.93 73.04 -3.88
C GLY A 668 24.41 73.11 -2.42
N GLU A 669 24.04 72.18 -1.55
CA GLU A 669 24.57 72.14 -0.19
C GLU A 669 25.90 71.36 -0.09
N THR A 670 26.65 71.62 0.98
CA THR A 670 27.84 70.83 1.32
C THR A 670 27.45 69.67 2.24
N VAL A 671 27.90 68.45 1.90
CA VAL A 671 27.80 67.27 2.78
C VAL A 671 29.19 66.80 3.19
N ILE A 672 29.30 66.36 4.44
CA ILE A 672 30.49 65.77 5.03
C ILE A 672 30.31 64.26 4.97
N LEU A 673 31.19 63.55 4.26
CA LEU A 673 31.19 62.09 4.16
C LEU A 673 32.30 61.51 5.02
N TYR A 674 31.98 60.45 5.75
CA TYR A 674 32.96 59.72 6.57
C TYR A 674 33.42 58.47 5.83
N GLY A 675 34.72 58.34 5.65
CA GLY A 675 35.32 57.17 5.03
C GLY A 675 36.80 57.04 5.38
N THR A 676 37.43 56.01 4.84
CA THR A 676 38.82 55.69 5.13
C THR A 676 39.55 55.11 3.92
N GLY A 677 40.88 55.20 3.91
CA GLY A 677 41.73 54.66 2.84
C GLY A 677 41.76 55.47 1.56
N PHE A 678 41.43 56.77 1.59
CA PHE A 678 41.52 57.67 0.43
C PHE A 678 42.96 58.03 0.03
N GLY A 679 43.97 57.47 0.70
CA GLY A 679 45.39 57.70 0.42
C GLY A 679 45.99 58.89 1.18
N PRO A 680 47.23 59.28 0.85
CA PRO A 680 47.95 60.32 1.55
C PRO A 680 47.29 61.71 1.42
N THR A 681 47.24 62.45 2.53
CA THR A 681 46.80 63.85 2.57
C THR A 681 47.98 64.80 2.35
N THR A 682 47.74 66.01 1.84
CA THR A 682 48.79 67.04 1.66
C THR A 682 48.35 68.38 2.26
N PRO A 683 49.12 69.00 3.18
CA PRO A 683 50.32 68.44 3.81
C PRO A 683 49.99 67.19 4.64
N ALA A 684 50.97 66.30 4.74
CA ALA A 684 50.86 65.04 5.44
C ALA A 684 50.71 65.22 6.95
#